data_AF-A0A9N9WDH4-F1
#
_entry.id   AF-A0A9N9WDH4-F1
#
_cell.length_a   1.000
_cell.length_b   1.000
_cell.length_c   1.000
_cell.angle_alpha   90.00
_cell.angle_beta   90.00
_cell.angle_gamma   90.00
#
_symmetry.space_group_name_H-M   'P 1'
#
loop_
_entity.id
_entity.type
_entity.pdbx_description
1 polymer ?
#
loop_
_entity_poly.entity_id
_entity_poly.type
_entity_poly.pdbx_seq_one_letter_code
_entity_poly.pdbx_strand_id
1 'polypeptide(L)'
;MPLVLVAYAVVNTHLPALGPVVGHRIADLFYSNHKESLCSRNRDVDGKAKTIQSFKFIFNWFLNHQSDLWPDTSVKGETVVAALVRLDGEIAKSEKVQPAARLAVITAELESIQQEIKTFEESTNASPTVSKETYAKTLHQEMRRLELSWLRVRYAELQKERRGLHAQILRTRSLYAQLQHLTGKWKKGDPHSIPNRVDLFRIYISYNKKRCSRAQWLASCGHQKPPSVTKNLLEFLCASEESIWSDSSRPGTPLEEKLSRACALRDALASVSARLRAAAEYAHAAARLVDDAMPAWKMTAVGKSGWDRTLASADACTLLVQARCLERGARRVLSAPAAPRAARSLRLALDYAFTDIMHDHKYKRATETFMQFKEALVQLINSIHQEWQLHAKTIAKGVKKPLITVEIFINGKSVTVPNYFTILQALRRERVTIPSFCYHERLSIAGNCRMCLIEVEGMFKPQIACAMPVSKGMKIRTNSEVALRAQESVLEFLLINHPLDCPICDQGGECDLQDLSMRFGNDRSRFTDVHFMGKRAVEDKNLGPLVRTEMTRCIHCTRCIRFGMQVCGMDVLGTAGRGTDMLVGTYVDKMFLSELSGNIIDLCPVGALTSIPYMFKARPWEVKRTNSIDVTDATGTNIVLNYRYDRLLRVLPREHEEINQEWLSDKGRWAIDSLEMQRLVTPMRRNQACLVTTEWDVILRLAGKIIACAKPESVMAVAGPHCNVETLVTCKDFLNMLGSEHTYIERGLYHTISGGDLRAAYSLNINMKDIAQADKILLIGTNPRFEAPVLNARIRQAYMNNECDIYVIGPECEYNYHVNYLGSDLGSISKATQALRGAKNPLIFIGIAQAETAHGGNILNKLTPVIKSFLKVPPNWNIINFITREASFAGALEAGWKCGGLEAVHTLKPTVLISLGADEIFYDWKPPTTCTVIYIGFQGDRGSEVATAILPGSAYTEAGGIFLNMEGRSQYAMPAVTPPGKARHDWKILRALAEYSGICLYYSDHNSLCCRLAEISPNFTNLGKYQEKVFCDLIPSLANVRSCDVETLDVDMKVMKDYYCTDVFTYNSPTMIKTQKAATQFATSSYAAI
;
A
#
# COMPACT_ATOMS: atom_id res chain seq x y z
N MET A 1 1.62 29.65 32.37
CA MET A 1 0.99 28.79 31.35
C MET A 1 0.91 27.32 31.73
N PRO A 2 1.98 26.56 32.07
CA PRO A 2 1.86 25.13 32.35
C PRO A 2 1.07 24.82 33.64
N LEU A 3 1.29 25.60 34.71
CA LEU A 3 0.53 25.49 35.96
C LEU A 3 -0.91 26.03 35.86
N VAL A 4 -1.14 26.98 34.96
CA VAL A 4 -2.48 27.50 34.63
C VAL A 4 -3.24 26.49 33.75
N LEU A 5 -2.55 25.76 32.87
CA LEU A 5 -3.10 24.61 32.13
C LEU A 5 -3.40 23.44 33.05
N VAL A 6 -2.60 23.23 34.11
CA VAL A 6 -2.91 22.24 35.14
C VAL A 6 -4.12 22.68 35.97
N ALA A 7 -4.21 23.96 36.36
CA ALA A 7 -5.39 24.49 37.06
C ALA A 7 -6.65 24.48 36.17
N TYR A 8 -6.55 24.87 34.90
CA TYR A 8 -7.63 24.82 33.91
C TYR A 8 -8.05 23.38 33.60
N ALA A 9 -7.09 22.46 33.50
CA ALA A 9 -7.37 21.04 33.34
C ALA A 9 -8.04 20.46 34.59
N VAL A 10 -7.61 20.83 35.80
CA VAL A 10 -8.24 20.39 37.06
C VAL A 10 -9.65 20.97 37.20
N VAL A 11 -9.87 22.24 36.85
CA VAL A 11 -11.20 22.89 36.87
C VAL A 11 -12.14 22.26 35.84
N ASN A 12 -11.70 22.03 34.60
CA ASN A 12 -12.54 21.41 33.57
C ASN A 12 -12.75 19.90 33.76
N THR A 13 -11.82 19.19 34.41
CA THR A 13 -11.97 17.74 34.63
C THR A 13 -12.72 17.39 35.91
N HIS A 14 -12.81 18.29 36.88
CA HIS A 14 -13.46 18.01 38.17
C HIS A 14 -14.65 18.94 38.52
N LEU A 15 -14.92 20.01 37.76
CA LEU A 15 -16.11 20.87 37.91
C LEU A 15 -16.73 21.21 36.54
N PRO A 16 -17.46 20.27 35.90
CA PRO A 16 -18.04 20.49 34.56
C PRO A 16 -19.08 21.62 34.52
N ALA A 17 -19.71 21.91 35.66
CA ALA A 17 -20.76 22.93 35.75
C ALA A 17 -20.24 24.37 35.95
N LEU A 18 -18.98 24.56 36.37
CA LEU A 18 -18.34 25.89 36.46
C LEU A 18 -17.19 26.10 35.47
N GLY A 19 -16.79 25.03 34.76
CA GLY A 19 -15.82 25.07 33.66
C GLY A 19 -16.02 26.20 32.63
N PRO A 20 -17.27 26.55 32.24
CA PRO A 20 -17.47 27.63 31.27
C PRO A 20 -17.20 29.03 31.84
N VAL A 21 -17.52 29.32 33.11
CA VAL A 21 -17.48 30.70 33.65
C VAL A 21 -16.12 31.03 34.28
N VAL A 22 -15.52 30.09 35.02
CA VAL A 22 -14.21 30.28 35.65
C VAL A 22 -13.09 30.15 34.62
N GLY A 23 -13.28 29.27 33.63
CA GLY A 23 -12.40 29.14 32.47
C GLY A 23 -12.38 30.41 31.61
N HIS A 24 -13.55 31.03 31.36
CA HIS A 24 -13.64 32.30 30.64
C HIS A 24 -12.99 33.47 31.39
N ARG A 25 -13.22 33.64 32.71
CA ARG A 25 -12.61 34.77 33.46
C ARG A 25 -11.08 34.67 33.61
N ILE A 26 -10.53 33.45 33.71
CA ILE A 26 -9.08 33.23 33.76
C ILE A 26 -8.44 33.45 32.38
N ALA A 27 -9.17 33.13 31.30
CA ALA A 27 -8.79 33.45 29.93
C ALA A 27 -8.87 34.97 29.65
N ASP A 28 -9.91 35.67 30.13
CA ASP A 28 -10.12 37.12 29.98
C ASP A 28 -9.09 37.96 30.77
N LEU A 29 -8.66 37.52 31.95
CA LEU A 29 -7.58 38.14 32.73
C LEU A 29 -6.21 38.03 32.05
N PHE A 30 -6.02 37.00 31.23
CA PHE A 30 -4.82 36.83 30.40
C PHE A 30 -4.92 37.60 29.08
N TYR A 31 -6.13 37.73 28.52
CA TYR A 31 -6.41 38.47 27.29
C TYR A 31 -6.43 40.01 27.48
N SER A 32 -6.72 40.52 28.67
CA SER A 32 -6.76 41.96 28.95
C SER A 32 -5.39 42.62 29.14
N ASN A 33 -4.38 41.91 29.68
CA ASN A 33 -3.05 42.49 29.90
C ASN A 33 -2.11 42.41 28.69
N HIS A 34 -2.58 41.88 27.56
CA HIS A 34 -1.89 41.97 26.28
C HIS A 34 -2.08 43.32 25.57
N LYS A 35 -2.61 44.35 26.25
CA LYS A 35 -2.81 45.67 25.63
C LYS A 35 -1.97 46.81 26.17
N GLU A 36 -1.21 46.67 27.26
CA GLU A 36 -0.39 47.79 27.73
C GLU A 36 1.06 47.42 28.03
N SER A 37 1.92 48.07 27.24
CA SER A 37 3.38 48.21 27.30
C SER A 37 4.21 47.08 26.63
N LEU A 38 4.82 47.20 25.43
CA LEU A 38 5.12 48.31 24.51
C LEU A 38 5.24 49.69 25.13
N CYS A 39 6.13 49.83 26.11
CA CYS A 39 6.90 51.06 26.29
C CYS A 39 7.95 50.88 27.39
N SER A 40 9.17 51.26 27.04
CA SER A 40 10.13 51.98 27.87
C SER A 40 10.58 51.42 29.23
N ARG A 41 11.91 51.24 29.31
CA ARG A 41 12.81 51.85 30.31
C ARG A 41 12.29 51.95 31.75
N ASN A 42 12.77 51.09 32.64
CA ASN A 42 13.79 51.42 33.65
C ASN A 42 13.83 50.35 34.75
N ARG A 43 15.00 50.26 35.37
CA ARG A 43 15.39 49.29 36.40
C ARG A 43 14.56 49.49 37.67
N ASP A 44 14.09 48.40 38.28
CA ASP A 44 14.48 48.01 39.65
C ASP A 44 13.92 46.63 40.05
N VAL A 45 14.60 46.03 41.03
CA VAL A 45 14.53 44.62 41.45
C VAL A 45 13.24 44.35 42.24
N ASP A 46 12.11 44.06 41.57
CA ASP A 46 10.86 43.66 42.27
C ASP A 46 9.84 42.84 41.43
N GLY A 47 10.32 42.07 40.45
CA GLY A 47 9.47 41.23 39.57
C GLY A 47 9.23 39.79 40.03
N LYS A 48 9.97 39.28 41.03
CA LYS A 48 9.85 37.89 41.52
C LYS A 48 9.00 37.73 42.80
N ALA A 49 8.67 38.82 43.51
CA ALA A 49 7.89 38.77 44.75
C ALA A 49 6.37 38.84 44.52
N LYS A 50 5.88 39.52 43.47
CA LYS A 50 4.44 39.62 43.16
C LYS A 50 3.82 38.35 42.57
N THR A 51 4.58 37.56 41.81
CA THR A 51 4.10 36.27 41.27
C THR A 51 3.92 35.20 42.36
N ILE A 52 4.66 35.32 43.47
CA ILE A 52 4.61 34.40 44.61
C ILE A 52 3.46 34.78 45.57
N GLN A 53 3.13 36.07 45.71
CA GLN A 53 1.97 36.53 46.50
C GLN A 53 0.62 36.22 45.83
N SER A 54 0.49 36.32 44.50
CA SER A 54 -0.75 35.92 43.79
C SER A 54 -1.02 34.41 43.88
N PHE A 55 0.02 33.58 43.91
CA PHE A 55 -0.12 32.13 44.13
C PHE A 55 -0.54 31.78 45.57
N LYS A 56 -0.01 32.51 46.56
CA LYS A 56 -0.38 32.36 47.98
C LYS A 56 -1.82 32.79 48.26
N PHE A 57 -2.31 33.83 47.57
CA PHE A 57 -3.67 34.34 47.71
C PHE A 57 -4.71 33.38 47.11
N ILE A 58 -4.47 32.82 45.91
CA ILE A 58 -5.37 31.82 45.28
C ILE A 58 -5.42 30.53 46.11
N PHE A 59 -4.27 30.12 46.65
CA PHE A 59 -4.16 28.92 47.50
C PHE A 59 -4.88 29.10 48.85
N ASN A 60 -4.75 30.27 49.48
CA ASN A 60 -5.46 30.58 50.74
C ASN A 60 -6.96 30.85 50.53
N TRP A 61 -7.37 31.42 49.39
CA TRP A 61 -8.79 31.60 49.06
C TRP A 61 -9.50 30.27 48.83
N PHE A 62 -8.83 29.31 48.18
CA PHE A 62 -9.32 27.94 47.98
C PHE A 62 -9.42 27.13 49.28
N LEU A 63 -8.51 27.38 50.23
CA LEU A 63 -8.54 26.78 51.57
C LEU A 63 -9.64 27.40 52.46
N ASN A 64 -9.97 28.68 52.29
CA ASN A 64 -10.89 29.40 53.17
C ASN A 64 -12.36 29.37 52.73
N HIS A 65 -12.66 29.05 51.47
CA HIS A 65 -14.05 28.95 50.94
C HIS A 65 -14.50 27.50 50.74
N GLN A 66 -13.87 26.58 51.48
CA GLN A 66 -14.13 25.14 51.41
C GLN A 66 -15.50 24.74 52.00
N SER A 67 -16.14 25.64 52.78
CA SER A 67 -17.38 25.35 53.53
C SER A 67 -18.67 25.88 52.90
N ASP A 68 -18.63 26.81 51.93
CA ASP A 68 -19.83 27.39 51.31
C ASP A 68 -20.18 26.80 49.93
N LEU A 69 -19.29 25.99 49.36
CA LEU A 69 -19.45 25.40 48.02
C LEU A 69 -19.98 23.96 48.02
N TRP A 70 -20.12 23.33 49.21
CA TRP A 70 -20.66 21.98 49.37
C TRP A 70 -21.56 21.92 50.61
N PRO A 71 -22.86 22.25 50.48
CA PRO A 71 -23.86 21.74 51.40
C PRO A 71 -24.13 20.26 51.09
N ASP A 72 -24.01 19.44 52.14
CA ASP A 72 -24.64 18.15 52.40
C ASP A 72 -25.15 17.34 51.19
N THR A 73 -24.56 16.18 50.89
CA THR A 73 -24.80 15.00 51.72
C THR A 73 -23.67 13.97 51.63
N SER A 74 -23.27 13.52 52.83
CA SER A 74 -22.86 12.17 53.24
C SER A 74 -21.78 11.47 52.39
N VAL A 75 -20.54 11.25 52.81
CA VAL A 75 -20.01 10.97 54.16
C VAL A 75 -18.55 11.40 54.14
N LYS A 76 -18.15 12.24 55.10
CA LYS A 76 -16.79 12.75 55.23
C LYS A 76 -15.79 11.60 55.44
N GLY A 77 -14.75 11.54 54.60
CA GLY A 77 -13.58 10.68 54.82
C GLY A 77 -13.20 9.71 53.69
N GLU A 78 -13.91 9.69 52.56
CA GLU A 78 -13.49 8.83 51.44
C GLU A 78 -12.23 9.36 50.74
N THR A 79 -11.19 8.52 50.69
CA THR A 79 -9.99 8.78 49.90
C THR A 79 -10.33 8.68 48.40
N VAL A 80 -9.63 9.44 47.55
CA VAL A 80 -9.83 9.48 46.08
C VAL A 80 -9.80 8.07 45.43
N VAL A 81 -9.13 7.11 46.05
CA VAL A 81 -9.09 5.72 45.61
C VAL A 81 -10.37 4.95 45.93
N ALA A 82 -11.08 5.27 47.02
CA ALA A 82 -12.40 4.72 47.34
C ALA A 82 -13.49 5.26 46.39
N ALA A 83 -13.45 6.55 46.07
CA ALA A 83 -14.35 7.16 45.08
C ALA A 83 -14.16 6.59 43.66
N LEU A 84 -12.91 6.33 43.26
CA LEU A 84 -12.59 5.68 41.98
C LEU A 84 -13.04 4.21 41.95
N VAL A 85 -12.97 3.47 43.06
CA VAL A 85 -13.47 2.08 43.15
C VAL A 85 -15.00 2.01 43.13
N ARG A 86 -15.70 3.00 43.70
CA ARG A 86 -17.17 3.10 43.63
C ARG A 86 -17.66 3.43 42.22
N LEU A 87 -17.04 4.38 41.53
CA LEU A 87 -17.35 4.73 40.12
C LEU A 87 -17.04 3.59 39.14
N ASP A 88 -15.93 2.87 39.35
CA ASP A 88 -15.60 1.65 38.60
C ASP A 88 -16.65 0.54 38.87
N GLY A 89 -17.21 0.48 40.08
CA GLY A 89 -18.32 -0.40 40.46
C GLY A 89 -19.68 -0.02 39.88
N GLU A 90 -19.96 1.27 39.65
CA GLU A 90 -21.20 1.78 39.03
C GLU A 90 -21.15 1.64 37.50
N ILE A 91 -20.00 1.87 36.87
CA ILE A 91 -19.76 1.63 35.43
C ILE A 91 -19.78 0.12 35.13
N ALA A 92 -19.18 -0.70 35.99
CA ALA A 92 -19.27 -2.16 35.89
C ALA A 92 -20.69 -2.70 36.16
N LYS A 93 -21.55 -1.99 36.91
CA LYS A 93 -22.97 -2.34 37.08
C LYS A 93 -23.79 -2.03 35.82
N SER A 94 -23.50 -0.95 35.09
CA SER A 94 -24.19 -0.63 33.83
C SER A 94 -23.73 -1.47 32.63
N GLU A 95 -22.45 -1.86 32.58
CA GLU A 95 -21.90 -2.73 31.52
C GLU A 95 -22.29 -4.22 31.67
N LYS A 96 -22.84 -4.62 32.83
CA LYS A 96 -23.28 -6.00 33.13
C LYS A 96 -24.68 -6.37 32.64
N VAL A 97 -25.53 -5.42 32.22
CA VAL A 97 -26.98 -5.69 32.10
C VAL A 97 -27.43 -6.37 30.79
N GLN A 98 -26.57 -6.52 29.76
CA GLN A 98 -26.91 -7.27 28.55
C GLN A 98 -26.10 -8.57 28.26
N PRO A 99 -24.88 -8.81 28.81
CA PRO A 99 -24.20 -10.09 28.63
C PRO A 99 -24.80 -11.24 29.47
N ALA A 100 -25.34 -10.95 30.65
CA ALA A 100 -25.88 -11.97 31.57
C ALA A 100 -27.16 -12.64 31.03
N ALA A 101 -28.05 -11.86 30.40
CA ALA A 101 -29.26 -12.39 29.76
C ALA A 101 -28.94 -13.31 28.57
N ARG A 102 -27.81 -13.09 27.87
CA ARG A 102 -27.33 -13.95 26.78
C ARG A 102 -26.55 -15.16 27.28
N LEU A 103 -25.83 -15.02 28.40
CA LEU A 103 -25.14 -16.14 29.06
C LEU A 103 -26.14 -17.14 29.66
N ALA A 104 -27.29 -16.67 30.17
CA ALA A 104 -28.38 -17.50 30.68
C ALA A 104 -29.03 -18.38 29.60
N VAL A 105 -29.20 -17.84 28.39
CA VAL A 105 -29.71 -18.60 27.23
C VAL A 105 -28.70 -19.67 26.79
N ILE A 106 -27.40 -19.36 26.78
CA ILE A 106 -26.34 -20.29 26.39
C ILE A 106 -26.13 -21.40 27.44
N THR A 107 -26.24 -21.09 28.73
CA THR A 107 -26.20 -22.11 29.79
C THR A 107 -27.43 -23.01 29.76
N ALA A 108 -28.62 -22.45 29.50
CA ALA A 108 -29.85 -23.24 29.38
C ALA A 108 -29.82 -24.20 28.18
N GLU A 109 -29.25 -23.79 27.04
CA GLU A 109 -29.08 -24.68 25.88
C GLU A 109 -28.02 -25.76 26.12
N LEU A 110 -26.93 -25.45 26.82
CA LEU A 110 -25.90 -26.45 27.17
C LEU A 110 -26.39 -27.47 28.21
N GLU A 111 -27.23 -27.04 29.14
CA GLU A 111 -27.92 -27.92 30.10
C GLU A 111 -28.96 -28.79 29.39
N SER A 112 -29.71 -28.24 28.43
CA SER A 112 -30.63 -29.00 27.56
C SER A 112 -29.90 -30.10 26.78
N ILE A 113 -28.74 -29.79 26.18
CA ILE A 113 -27.92 -30.76 25.46
C ILE A 113 -27.38 -31.84 26.41
N GLN A 114 -26.95 -31.48 27.62
CA GLN A 114 -26.51 -32.45 28.63
C GLN A 114 -27.66 -33.33 29.12
N GLN A 115 -28.86 -32.78 29.28
CA GLN A 115 -30.05 -33.55 29.63
C GLN A 115 -30.49 -34.49 28.51
N GLU A 116 -30.47 -34.04 27.25
CA GLU A 116 -30.77 -34.88 26.08
C GLU A 116 -29.79 -36.07 25.97
N ILE A 117 -28.49 -35.83 26.18
CA ILE A 117 -27.45 -36.87 26.23
C ILE A 117 -27.70 -37.84 27.38
N LYS A 118 -28.08 -37.34 28.56
CA LYS A 118 -28.42 -38.19 29.72
C LYS A 118 -29.69 -39.01 29.49
N THR A 119 -30.75 -38.41 28.96
CA THR A 119 -32.00 -39.12 28.62
C THR A 119 -31.78 -40.15 27.51
N PHE A 120 -30.87 -39.87 26.56
CA PHE A 120 -30.42 -40.85 25.55
C PHE A 120 -29.72 -42.03 26.24
N GLU A 121 -28.75 -41.77 27.12
CA GLU A 121 -28.06 -42.81 27.90
C GLU A 121 -29.01 -43.62 28.79
N GLU A 122 -29.97 -42.98 29.46
CA GLU A 122 -30.97 -43.62 30.31
C GLU A 122 -31.97 -44.46 29.49
N SER A 123 -32.44 -43.97 28.35
CA SER A 123 -33.33 -44.73 27.44
C SER A 123 -32.64 -45.97 26.85
N THR A 124 -31.33 -45.90 26.60
CA THR A 124 -30.53 -47.02 26.10
C THR A 124 -30.14 -48.04 27.17
N ASN A 125 -30.06 -47.61 28.44
CA ASN A 125 -29.77 -48.49 29.58
C ASN A 125 -31.04 -49.18 30.14
N ALA A 126 -32.24 -48.68 29.85
CA ALA A 126 -33.50 -49.23 30.36
C ALA A 126 -34.05 -50.46 29.59
N SER A 127 -33.50 -50.80 28.42
CA SER A 127 -33.85 -52.04 27.69
C SER A 127 -32.65 -53.00 27.63
N PRO A 128 -32.73 -54.22 28.17
CA PRO A 128 -31.57 -55.11 28.27
C PRO A 128 -31.19 -55.81 26.94
N THR A 129 -31.74 -55.40 25.80
CA THR A 129 -31.59 -56.10 24.51
C THR A 129 -31.31 -55.20 23.31
N VAL A 130 -30.53 -54.11 23.47
CA VAL A 130 -29.98 -53.37 22.32
C VAL A 130 -28.54 -53.82 22.07
N SER A 131 -28.25 -54.38 20.89
CA SER A 131 -26.89 -54.76 20.53
C SER A 131 -26.00 -53.52 20.44
N LYS A 132 -24.73 -53.64 20.85
CA LYS A 132 -23.75 -52.53 20.86
C LYS A 132 -23.57 -51.88 19.47
N GLU A 133 -23.92 -52.59 18.40
CA GLU A 133 -23.91 -52.08 17.02
C GLU A 133 -24.99 -51.03 16.74
N THR A 134 -26.20 -51.20 17.26
CA THR A 134 -27.34 -50.28 17.03
C THR A 134 -27.13 -48.97 17.78
N TYR A 135 -26.49 -49.02 18.96
CA TYR A 135 -26.12 -47.87 19.80
C TYR A 135 -25.05 -46.98 19.13
N ALA A 136 -24.00 -47.58 18.55
CA ALA A 136 -22.94 -46.83 17.86
C ALA A 136 -23.45 -46.15 16.58
N LYS A 137 -24.38 -46.78 15.85
CA LYS A 137 -24.98 -46.22 14.64
C LYS A 137 -25.92 -45.04 14.91
N THR A 138 -26.73 -45.10 15.97
CA THR A 138 -27.65 -44.00 16.37
C THR A 138 -26.89 -42.79 16.92
N LEU A 139 -25.84 -43.00 17.72
CA LEU A 139 -24.98 -41.92 18.22
C LEU A 139 -24.24 -41.19 17.08
N HIS A 140 -23.80 -41.94 16.06
CA HIS A 140 -23.15 -41.37 14.86
C HIS A 140 -24.11 -40.54 13.99
N GLN A 141 -25.39 -40.90 13.93
CA GLN A 141 -26.41 -40.13 13.22
C GLN A 141 -26.73 -38.80 13.91
N GLU A 142 -26.81 -38.77 15.25
CA GLU A 142 -27.05 -37.53 15.99
C GLU A 142 -25.82 -36.59 16.02
N MET A 143 -24.60 -37.13 16.08
CA MET A 143 -23.38 -36.29 15.98
C MET A 143 -23.20 -35.62 14.60
N ARG A 144 -23.78 -36.16 13.53
CA ARG A 144 -23.81 -35.47 12.23
C ARG A 144 -24.80 -34.32 12.19
N ARG A 145 -25.84 -34.35 13.04
CA ARG A 145 -26.93 -33.36 13.07
C ARG A 145 -26.51 -32.03 13.71
N LEU A 146 -25.49 -32.04 14.56
CA LEU A 146 -24.92 -30.86 15.25
C LEU A 146 -23.78 -30.22 14.43
N GLU A 147 -24.07 -29.28 13.52
CA GLU A 147 -23.05 -28.59 12.71
C GLU A 147 -22.19 -27.58 13.52
N LEU A 148 -20.93 -27.95 13.83
CA LEU A 148 -19.95 -27.16 14.62
C LEU A 148 -19.18 -26.08 13.81
N SER A 149 -19.88 -25.31 12.97
CA SER A 149 -19.27 -24.25 12.14
C SER A 149 -18.86 -23.01 12.95
N TRP A 150 -19.60 -22.71 14.02
CA TRP A 150 -19.41 -21.54 14.91
C TRP A 150 -18.09 -21.55 15.70
N LEU A 151 -17.58 -22.71 16.09
CA LEU A 151 -16.30 -22.88 16.81
C LEU A 151 -15.08 -22.40 16.01
N ARG A 152 -15.14 -22.48 14.67
CA ARG A 152 -14.07 -22.02 13.77
C ARG A 152 -13.94 -20.49 13.77
N VAL A 153 -15.08 -19.80 13.88
CA VAL A 153 -15.13 -18.33 13.94
C VAL A 153 -14.57 -17.85 15.28
N ARG A 154 -14.93 -18.53 16.39
CA ARG A 154 -14.47 -18.16 17.73
C ARG A 154 -12.99 -18.45 17.99
N TYR A 155 -12.44 -19.52 17.40
CA TYR A 155 -11.01 -19.84 17.48
C TYR A 155 -10.12 -18.77 16.80
N ALA A 156 -10.62 -18.15 15.73
CA ALA A 156 -9.91 -17.08 15.03
C ALA A 156 -9.84 -15.77 15.85
N GLU A 157 -10.85 -15.51 16.69
CA GLU A 157 -10.88 -14.37 17.61
C GLU A 157 -9.91 -14.54 18.78
N LEU A 158 -9.83 -15.75 19.36
CA LEU A 158 -8.88 -16.11 20.44
C LEU A 158 -7.40 -16.01 20.02
N GLN A 159 -7.11 -16.27 18.74
CA GLN A 159 -5.77 -16.11 18.15
C GLN A 159 -5.34 -14.64 18.00
N LYS A 160 -6.29 -13.70 17.98
CA LYS A 160 -6.02 -12.26 17.97
C LYS A 160 -5.66 -11.76 19.38
N GLU A 161 -6.28 -12.31 20.42
CA GLU A 161 -6.06 -11.94 21.82
C GLU A 161 -4.71 -12.45 22.37
N ARG A 162 -4.30 -13.68 22.03
CA ARG A 162 -2.97 -14.25 22.37
C ARG A 162 -1.79 -13.35 21.95
N ARG A 163 -1.95 -12.59 20.86
CA ARG A 163 -0.89 -11.74 20.31
C ARG A 163 -0.75 -10.41 21.05
N GLY A 164 -1.79 -9.94 21.75
CA GLY A 164 -1.73 -8.74 22.60
C GLY A 164 -0.95 -8.98 23.90
N LEU A 165 -1.20 -10.11 24.56
CA LEU A 165 -0.57 -10.50 25.84
C LEU A 165 0.96 -10.62 25.75
N HIS A 166 1.46 -11.13 24.62
CA HIS A 166 2.89 -11.33 24.38
C HIS A 166 3.66 -10.00 24.26
N ALA A 167 3.00 -8.90 23.88
CA ALA A 167 3.61 -7.58 23.74
C ALA A 167 3.71 -6.80 25.07
N GLN A 168 2.96 -7.20 26.11
CA GLN A 168 3.07 -6.67 27.48
C GLN A 168 4.24 -7.31 28.25
N ILE A 169 4.46 -8.63 28.06
CA ILE A 169 5.52 -9.41 28.73
C ILE A 169 6.95 -8.96 28.33
N LEU A 170 7.12 -8.45 27.11
CA LEU A 170 8.42 -7.96 26.63
C LEU A 170 8.77 -6.55 27.15
N ARG A 171 7.76 -5.70 27.45
CA ARG A 171 7.98 -4.36 28.03
C ARG A 171 8.40 -4.41 29.49
N THR A 172 7.91 -5.39 30.25
CA THR A 172 8.33 -5.64 31.65
C THR A 172 9.75 -6.20 31.74
N ARG A 173 10.20 -6.96 30.73
CA ARG A 173 11.60 -7.44 30.66
C ARG A 173 12.63 -6.34 30.36
N SER A 174 12.28 -5.31 29.58
CA SER A 174 13.23 -4.21 29.29
C SER A 174 13.46 -3.27 30.47
N LEU A 175 12.42 -3.03 31.29
CA LEU A 175 12.54 -2.31 32.57
C LEU A 175 13.48 -3.03 33.55
N TYR A 176 13.37 -4.35 33.61
CA TYR A 176 14.20 -5.18 34.47
C TYR A 176 15.69 -5.13 34.07
N ALA A 177 15.96 -5.12 32.76
CA ALA A 177 17.32 -5.01 32.22
C ALA A 177 17.95 -3.62 32.41
N GLN A 178 17.17 -2.54 32.30
CA GLN A 178 17.64 -1.16 32.54
C GLN A 178 17.97 -0.91 34.02
N LEU A 179 17.20 -1.51 34.94
CA LEU A 179 17.49 -1.49 36.38
C LEU A 179 18.74 -2.31 36.74
N GLN A 180 18.97 -3.44 36.05
CA GLN A 180 20.19 -4.25 36.20
C GLN A 180 21.46 -3.53 35.71
N HIS A 181 21.38 -2.73 34.64
CA HIS A 181 22.53 -1.97 34.14
C HIS A 181 22.94 -0.81 35.06
N LEU A 182 21.98 -0.15 35.70
CA LEU A 182 22.26 0.93 36.67
C LEU A 182 22.84 0.40 37.98
N THR A 183 22.37 -0.77 38.42
CA THR A 183 22.92 -1.47 39.59
C THR A 183 24.28 -2.12 39.33
N GLY A 184 24.58 -2.49 38.07
CA GLY A 184 25.90 -2.98 37.66
C GLY A 184 27.02 -1.92 37.69
N LYS A 185 26.72 -0.66 37.36
CA LYS A 185 27.66 0.46 37.56
C LYS A 185 27.96 0.75 39.04
N TRP A 186 26.99 0.44 39.90
CA TRP A 186 27.09 0.62 41.34
C TRP A 186 28.00 -0.42 42.03
N LYS A 187 28.12 -1.63 41.46
CA LYS A 187 28.96 -2.73 41.99
C LYS A 187 30.47 -2.58 41.78
N LYS A 188 30.95 -1.54 41.07
CA LYS A 188 32.39 -1.31 40.81
C LYS A 188 33.08 -0.29 41.73
N GLY A 189 32.44 0.12 42.82
CA GLY A 189 33.15 0.63 44.00
C GLY A 189 33.80 2.02 43.93
N ASP A 190 33.36 2.94 43.05
CA ASP A 190 33.78 4.35 43.09
C ASP A 190 32.80 5.23 43.89
N PRO A 191 33.22 5.90 44.98
CA PRO A 191 32.35 6.79 45.78
C PRO A 191 31.93 8.11 45.10
N HIS A 192 32.39 8.39 43.87
CA HIS A 192 32.08 9.63 43.14
C HIS A 192 31.05 9.51 42.00
N SER A 193 30.29 8.42 41.91
CA SER A 193 29.17 8.31 40.95
C SER A 193 27.82 8.03 41.61
N ILE A 194 27.17 9.07 42.15
CA ILE A 194 25.73 9.06 42.40
C ILE A 194 25.03 9.62 41.14
N PRO A 195 24.19 8.86 40.42
CA PRO A 195 23.32 9.44 39.41
C PRO A 195 22.29 10.36 40.08
N ASN A 196 22.21 11.60 39.60
CA ASN A 196 21.33 12.65 40.13
C ASN A 196 19.85 12.26 40.05
N ARG A 197 19.00 12.94 40.85
CA ARG A 197 17.52 12.87 40.80
C ARG A 197 16.94 12.94 39.38
N VAL A 198 17.66 13.55 38.43
CA VAL A 198 17.30 13.71 37.01
C VAL A 198 17.30 12.38 36.24
N ASP A 199 18.13 11.40 36.59
CA ASP A 199 18.21 10.12 35.87
C ASP A 199 17.08 9.16 36.28
N LEU A 200 16.73 9.15 37.57
CA LEU A 200 15.51 8.49 38.06
C LEU A 200 14.24 9.19 37.54
N PHE A 201 14.25 10.51 37.37
CA PHE A 201 13.14 11.28 36.79
C PHE A 201 12.99 11.06 35.28
N ARG A 202 14.08 10.83 34.52
CA ARG A 202 14.04 10.44 33.10
C ARG A 202 13.48 9.03 32.92
N ILE A 203 13.82 8.09 33.81
CA ILE A 203 13.24 6.74 33.80
C ILE A 203 11.75 6.81 34.16
N TYR A 204 11.38 7.58 35.18
CA TYR A 204 9.98 7.76 35.59
C TYR A 204 9.11 8.48 34.55
N ILE A 205 9.63 9.51 33.85
CA ILE A 205 8.93 10.18 32.73
C ILE A 205 8.82 9.25 31.51
N SER A 206 9.79 8.36 31.31
CA SER A 206 9.72 7.32 30.27
C SER A 206 8.68 6.23 30.59
N TYR A 207 8.43 5.95 31.87
CA TYR A 207 7.45 4.95 32.31
C TYR A 207 6.02 5.50 32.43
N ASN A 208 5.82 6.78 32.80
CA ASN A 208 4.52 7.32 33.23
C ASN A 208 3.98 8.54 32.44
N LYS A 209 4.14 8.61 31.11
CA LYS A 209 3.44 9.66 30.31
C LYS A 209 1.98 9.37 29.98
N LYS A 210 1.38 8.28 30.47
CA LYS A 210 -0.07 8.15 30.57
C LYS A 210 -0.46 7.43 31.87
N ARG A 211 -0.68 8.25 32.89
CA ARG A 211 -1.54 8.00 34.06
C ARG A 211 -1.03 6.96 35.06
N CYS A 212 -0.47 7.51 36.14
CA CYS A 212 -0.98 7.30 37.50
C CYS A 212 -2.30 6.52 37.57
N SER A 213 -2.50 5.64 38.54
CA SER A 213 -2.10 5.86 39.93
C SER A 213 -2.14 4.55 40.71
N ARG A 214 -1.31 4.41 41.76
CA ARG A 214 -1.77 3.74 42.99
C ARG A 214 -0.84 3.97 44.19
N ALA A 215 -0.64 5.21 44.60
CA ALA A 215 -0.07 5.48 45.93
C ALA A 215 -0.65 6.76 46.55
N GLN A 216 -1.90 7.02 46.24
CA GLN A 216 -2.85 7.75 47.08
C GLN A 216 -3.54 6.78 48.08
N TRP A 217 -2.98 5.58 48.28
CA TRP A 217 -3.56 4.55 49.16
C TRP A 217 -2.55 3.79 50.03
N LEU A 218 -1.39 4.38 50.28
CA LEU A 218 -0.80 4.23 51.61
C LEU A 218 -1.14 5.49 52.42
N ALA A 219 -2.36 5.99 52.22
CA ALA A 219 -2.89 7.11 52.95
C ALA A 219 -2.61 6.95 54.45
N SER A 220 -2.28 8.08 55.06
CA SER A 220 -2.77 8.44 56.39
C SER A 220 -2.34 7.65 57.64
N CYS A 221 -1.56 6.57 57.59
CA CYS A 221 -1.02 6.01 58.84
C CYS A 221 0.32 6.66 59.23
N GLY A 222 0.20 7.79 59.93
CA GLY A 222 0.72 7.97 61.29
C GLY A 222 2.19 7.67 61.60
N HIS A 223 2.94 8.77 61.75
CA HIS A 223 3.88 9.11 62.83
C HIS A 223 5.27 8.43 62.98
N GLN A 224 6.27 9.33 62.91
CA GLN A 224 7.58 9.41 63.60
C GLN A 224 8.64 8.34 63.28
N LYS A 225 9.59 8.59 62.34
CA LYS A 225 10.89 9.31 62.42
C LYS A 225 11.96 8.60 63.29
N PRO A 226 13.26 8.71 62.94
CA PRO A 226 13.95 8.46 61.66
C PRO A 226 15.13 7.47 61.94
N PRO A 227 16.34 7.71 61.43
CA PRO A 227 17.00 7.17 60.25
C PRO A 227 17.79 5.86 60.48
N SER A 228 18.00 5.07 59.43
CA SER A 228 19.32 4.47 59.14
C SER A 228 19.30 3.79 57.78
N VAL A 229 19.92 4.49 56.84
CA VAL A 229 20.65 3.85 55.73
C VAL A 229 21.66 2.87 56.37
N THR A 230 21.98 1.77 55.68
CA THR A 230 23.08 0.81 55.93
C THR A 230 22.84 -0.42 56.83
N LYS A 231 21.89 -1.32 56.51
CA LYS A 231 22.05 -2.75 56.91
C LYS A 231 21.41 -3.83 56.01
N ASN A 232 20.27 -3.60 55.37
CA ASN A 232 19.56 -4.72 54.71
C ASN A 232 19.85 -4.90 53.21
N LEU A 233 20.83 -4.15 52.68
CA LEU A 233 21.42 -4.40 51.37
C LEU A 233 22.54 -5.47 51.43
N LEU A 234 22.85 -6.00 52.63
CA LEU A 234 23.87 -7.01 52.89
C LEU A 234 23.32 -8.35 53.45
N GLU A 235 22.05 -8.45 53.86
CA GLU A 235 21.46 -9.74 54.25
C GLU A 235 20.63 -10.39 53.14
N PHE A 236 20.09 -9.62 52.18
CA PHE A 236 19.39 -10.20 51.03
C PHE A 236 20.36 -10.75 49.95
N LEU A 237 21.64 -10.38 50.03
CA LEU A 237 22.73 -10.96 49.22
C LEU A 237 23.31 -12.25 49.82
N CYS A 238 22.82 -12.72 50.97
CA CYS A 238 23.36 -13.93 51.61
C CYS A 238 22.32 -15.04 51.88
N ALA A 239 21.04 -14.89 51.48
CA ALA A 239 20.00 -15.88 51.79
C ALA A 239 19.28 -16.46 50.54
N SER A 240 19.99 -16.71 49.44
CA SER A 240 19.47 -17.60 48.38
C SER A 240 20.43 -18.71 47.94
N GLU A 241 21.53 -18.93 48.67
CA GLU A 241 22.26 -20.21 48.65
C GLU A 241 22.06 -21.04 49.93
N GLU A 242 21.40 -20.51 50.96
CA GLU A 242 21.07 -21.27 52.18
C GLU A 242 19.60 -21.08 52.59
N SER A 243 18.67 -21.72 51.88
CA SER A 243 17.40 -22.16 52.49
C SER A 243 16.75 -23.34 51.74
N ILE A 244 17.59 -24.22 51.17
CA ILE A 244 17.29 -25.66 51.07
C ILE A 244 17.29 -26.29 52.49
N TRP A 245 17.77 -25.55 53.51
CA TRP A 245 17.78 -25.98 54.90
C TRP A 245 17.40 -24.84 55.86
N SER A 246 16.09 -24.62 56.06
CA SER A 246 15.56 -24.28 57.39
C SER A 246 14.04 -24.42 57.35
N ASP A 247 13.62 -25.65 57.57
CA ASP A 247 12.27 -26.10 57.81
C ASP A 247 11.75 -25.51 59.15
N SER A 248 10.49 -25.06 59.21
CA SER A 248 9.56 -25.36 60.33
C SER A 248 8.24 -24.59 60.24
N SER A 249 7.37 -25.07 59.35
CA SER A 249 5.98 -25.37 59.74
C SER A 249 5.45 -26.50 58.84
N ARG A 250 5.77 -27.74 59.23
CA ARG A 250 5.39 -29.04 58.61
C ARG A 250 3.86 -29.24 58.44
N PRO A 251 3.37 -30.29 57.71
CA PRO A 251 4.09 -31.28 56.87
C PRO A 251 3.43 -31.72 55.51
N GLY A 252 4.29 -32.16 54.56
CA GLY A 252 4.06 -33.19 53.51
C GLY A 252 3.58 -32.69 52.13
N THR A 253 4.32 -32.70 51.01
CA THR A 253 5.37 -33.58 50.49
C THR A 253 6.60 -32.79 49.92
N PRO A 254 7.78 -33.43 49.72
CA PRO A 254 9.06 -32.73 49.56
C PRO A 254 9.29 -32.11 48.18
N LEU A 255 10.11 -31.05 48.13
CA LEU A 255 10.59 -30.35 46.93
C LEU A 255 11.29 -31.28 45.90
N GLU A 256 11.81 -32.42 46.35
CA GLU A 256 12.32 -33.50 45.50
C GLU A 256 11.24 -34.08 44.57
N GLU A 257 9.97 -34.09 44.98
CA GLU A 257 8.86 -34.54 44.12
C GLU A 257 8.49 -33.49 43.05
N LYS A 258 8.72 -32.20 43.34
CA LYS A 258 8.45 -31.10 42.39
C LYS A 258 9.60 -30.92 41.40
N LEU A 259 10.84 -31.08 41.86
CA LEU A 259 12.03 -31.15 41.00
C LEU A 259 12.10 -32.47 40.24
N SER A 260 11.67 -33.60 40.81
CA SER A 260 11.51 -34.86 40.07
C SER A 260 10.36 -34.78 39.07
N ARG A 261 9.28 -34.04 39.33
CA ARG A 261 8.21 -33.80 38.33
C ARG A 261 8.63 -32.83 37.22
N ALA A 262 9.45 -31.82 37.51
CA ALA A 262 9.99 -30.91 36.49
C ALA A 262 11.12 -31.56 35.67
N CYS A 263 11.99 -32.35 36.30
CA CYS A 263 12.95 -33.21 35.62
C CYS A 263 12.25 -34.36 34.88
N ALA A 264 11.20 -34.99 35.43
CA ALA A 264 10.40 -35.98 34.73
C ALA A 264 9.61 -35.36 33.57
N LEU A 265 9.16 -34.12 33.67
CA LEU A 265 8.55 -33.39 32.55
C LEU A 265 9.60 -33.07 31.48
N ARG A 266 10.80 -32.62 31.86
CA ARG A 266 11.92 -32.36 30.94
C ARG A 266 12.43 -33.65 30.29
N ASP A 267 12.57 -34.72 31.07
CA ASP A 267 13.08 -36.02 30.65
C ASP A 267 11.99 -36.83 29.92
N ALA A 268 10.69 -36.61 30.21
CA ALA A 268 9.57 -37.09 29.39
C ALA A 268 9.48 -36.33 28.07
N LEU A 269 9.67 -35.00 28.05
CA LEU A 269 9.74 -34.22 26.82
C LEU A 269 10.99 -34.57 25.99
N ALA A 270 12.13 -34.84 26.64
CA ALA A 270 13.34 -35.33 26.00
C ALA A 270 13.17 -36.77 25.48
N SER A 271 12.54 -37.67 26.25
CA SER A 271 12.18 -39.04 25.89
C SER A 271 11.17 -39.09 24.74
N VAL A 272 10.14 -38.25 24.74
CA VAL A 272 9.19 -38.12 23.62
C VAL A 272 9.89 -37.57 22.39
N SER A 273 10.78 -36.57 22.52
CA SER A 273 11.57 -36.07 21.40
C SER A 273 12.57 -37.10 20.86
N ALA A 274 13.17 -37.91 21.74
CA ALA A 274 14.14 -38.94 21.39
C ALA A 274 13.46 -40.17 20.76
N ARG A 275 12.29 -40.59 21.26
CA ARG A 275 11.47 -41.66 20.66
C ARG A 275 10.90 -41.24 19.31
N LEU A 276 10.55 -39.97 19.11
CA LEU A 276 10.13 -39.44 17.81
C LEU A 276 11.29 -39.31 16.81
N ARG A 277 12.52 -38.99 17.27
CA ARG A 277 13.72 -39.05 16.43
C ARG A 277 14.10 -40.49 16.09
N ALA A 278 14.10 -41.41 17.06
CA ALA A 278 14.36 -42.82 16.85
C ALA A 278 13.32 -43.45 15.90
N ALA A 279 12.03 -43.16 16.06
CA ALA A 279 10.99 -43.61 15.14
C ALA A 279 11.17 -43.07 13.71
N ALA A 280 11.64 -41.82 13.57
CA ALA A 280 11.96 -41.25 12.26
C ALA A 280 13.22 -41.88 11.64
N GLU A 281 14.23 -42.22 12.44
CA GLU A 281 15.44 -42.94 12.02
C GLU A 281 15.15 -44.41 11.65
N TYR A 282 14.29 -45.10 12.41
CA TYR A 282 13.80 -46.44 12.08
C TYR A 282 12.96 -46.45 10.79
N ALA A 283 12.09 -45.47 10.59
CA ALA A 283 11.33 -45.32 9.34
C ALA A 283 12.26 -45.04 8.14
N HIS A 284 13.31 -44.25 8.35
CA HIS A 284 14.32 -43.98 7.32
C HIS A 284 15.22 -45.19 7.02
N ALA A 285 15.56 -45.98 8.04
CA ALA A 285 16.32 -47.23 7.89
C ALA A 285 15.48 -48.31 7.18
N ALA A 286 14.19 -48.43 7.52
CA ALA A 286 13.24 -49.30 6.83
C ALA A 286 13.04 -48.91 5.36
N ALA A 287 12.92 -47.61 5.07
CA ALA A 287 12.84 -47.13 3.68
C ALA A 287 14.10 -47.44 2.87
N ARG A 288 15.30 -47.36 3.48
CA ARG A 288 16.56 -47.78 2.84
C ARG A 288 16.66 -49.28 2.64
N LEU A 289 16.26 -50.09 3.62
CA LEU A 289 16.24 -51.56 3.49
C LEU A 289 15.30 -52.02 2.35
N VAL A 290 14.18 -51.33 2.14
CA VAL A 290 13.26 -51.60 1.02
C VAL A 290 13.86 -51.13 -0.31
N ASP A 291 14.52 -49.96 -0.36
CA ASP A 291 15.26 -49.48 -1.54
C ASP A 291 16.45 -50.42 -1.90
N ASP A 292 17.17 -50.95 -0.91
CA ASP A 292 18.33 -51.85 -1.08
C ASP A 292 17.91 -53.30 -1.45
N ALA A 293 16.72 -53.75 -1.05
CA ALA A 293 16.16 -55.07 -1.40
C ALA A 293 15.49 -55.10 -2.80
N MET A 294 15.22 -53.93 -3.38
CA MET A 294 14.53 -53.75 -4.65
C MET A 294 15.23 -54.42 -5.87
N PRO A 295 16.58 -54.44 -5.96
CA PRO A 295 17.30 -55.18 -7.00
C PRO A 295 17.20 -56.70 -6.86
N ALA A 296 17.21 -57.24 -5.63
CA ALA A 296 17.06 -58.68 -5.37
C ALA A 296 15.63 -59.18 -5.68
N TRP A 297 14.62 -58.34 -5.46
CA TRP A 297 13.23 -58.63 -5.83
C TRP A 297 12.99 -58.65 -7.35
N LYS A 298 13.71 -57.82 -8.12
CA LYS A 298 13.69 -57.88 -9.59
C LYS A 298 14.28 -59.20 -10.12
N MET A 299 15.26 -59.78 -9.44
CA MET A 299 15.86 -61.07 -9.81
C MET A 299 14.94 -62.26 -9.50
N THR A 300 14.21 -62.25 -8.38
CA THR A 300 13.22 -63.30 -8.03
C THR A 300 11.94 -63.29 -8.87
N ALA A 301 11.73 -62.23 -9.67
CA ALA A 301 10.59 -62.10 -10.58
C ALA A 301 10.81 -62.78 -11.94
N VAL A 302 12.02 -63.26 -12.23
CA VAL A 302 12.33 -64.01 -13.46
C VAL A 302 11.74 -65.42 -13.34
N GLY A 303 10.58 -65.64 -13.97
CA GLY A 303 9.88 -66.94 -14.04
C GLY A 303 8.38 -66.90 -13.74
N LYS A 304 7.83 -65.80 -13.22
CA LYS A 304 6.38 -65.64 -12.94
C LYS A 304 5.63 -64.93 -14.07
N SER A 305 4.32 -65.14 -14.16
CA SER A 305 3.42 -64.59 -15.20
C SER A 305 3.39 -63.05 -15.20
N GLY A 306 3.07 -62.43 -16.34
CA GLY A 306 3.15 -60.97 -16.54
C GLY A 306 2.26 -60.14 -15.61
N TRP A 307 1.13 -60.71 -15.18
CA TRP A 307 0.18 -60.05 -14.27
C TRP A 307 0.60 -60.14 -12.79
N ASP A 308 1.24 -61.24 -12.38
CA ASP A 308 1.76 -61.37 -11.01
C ASP A 308 2.98 -60.47 -10.78
N ARG A 309 3.75 -60.20 -11.85
CA ARG A 309 4.87 -59.25 -11.80
C ARG A 309 4.39 -57.83 -11.58
N THR A 310 3.32 -57.41 -12.25
CA THR A 310 2.75 -56.06 -12.09
C THR A 310 2.07 -55.88 -10.74
N LEU A 311 1.42 -56.92 -10.20
CA LEU A 311 0.82 -56.85 -8.86
C LEU A 311 1.88 -56.74 -7.76
N ALA A 312 2.89 -57.61 -7.78
CA ALA A 312 3.94 -57.60 -6.75
C ALA A 312 4.80 -56.32 -6.80
N SER A 313 5.00 -55.74 -7.99
CA SER A 313 5.70 -54.45 -8.11
C SER A 313 4.81 -53.25 -7.79
N ALA A 314 3.49 -53.34 -7.98
CA ALA A 314 2.53 -52.36 -7.50
C ALA A 314 2.49 -52.35 -5.96
N ASP A 315 2.42 -53.52 -5.32
CA ASP A 315 2.41 -53.68 -3.85
C ASP A 315 3.70 -53.18 -3.19
N ALA A 316 4.85 -53.43 -3.84
CA ALA A 316 6.13 -52.89 -3.41
C ALA A 316 6.18 -51.35 -3.50
N CYS A 317 5.64 -50.79 -4.59
CA CYS A 317 5.58 -49.35 -4.78
C CYS A 317 4.60 -48.68 -3.80
N THR A 318 3.47 -49.29 -3.48
CA THR A 318 2.54 -48.79 -2.46
C THR A 318 3.18 -48.81 -1.08
N LEU A 319 3.88 -49.87 -0.69
CA LEU A 319 4.63 -49.93 0.58
C LEU A 319 5.73 -48.86 0.66
N LEU A 320 6.45 -48.61 -0.44
CA LEU A 320 7.52 -47.60 -0.50
C LEU A 320 6.98 -46.17 -0.46
N VAL A 321 5.84 -45.94 -1.12
CA VAL A 321 5.09 -44.68 -1.05
C VAL A 321 4.52 -44.45 0.36
N GLN A 322 3.99 -45.49 1.01
CA GLN A 322 3.49 -45.43 2.39
C GLN A 322 4.62 -45.12 3.39
N ALA A 323 5.77 -45.77 3.25
CA ALA A 323 6.95 -45.52 4.09
C ALA A 323 7.50 -44.09 3.92
N ARG A 324 7.63 -43.59 2.68
CA ARG A 324 8.07 -42.21 2.41
C ARG A 324 7.03 -41.15 2.81
N CYS A 325 5.74 -41.49 2.79
CA CYS A 325 4.67 -40.62 3.30
C CYS A 325 4.70 -40.52 4.83
N LEU A 326 4.97 -41.63 5.54
CA LEU A 326 5.20 -41.64 6.99
C LEU A 326 6.45 -40.84 7.37
N GLU A 327 7.55 -41.01 6.63
CA GLU A 327 8.79 -40.24 6.83
C GLU A 327 8.57 -38.73 6.63
N ARG A 328 7.87 -38.34 5.56
CA ARG A 328 7.50 -36.93 5.30
C ARG A 328 6.50 -36.40 6.33
N GLY A 329 5.59 -37.25 6.82
CA GLY A 329 4.65 -36.92 7.88
C GLY A 329 5.36 -36.62 9.21
N ALA A 330 6.27 -37.49 9.64
CA ALA A 330 7.09 -37.31 10.84
C ALA A 330 7.97 -36.06 10.74
N ARG A 331 8.62 -35.82 9.59
CA ARG A 331 9.40 -34.59 9.35
C ARG A 331 8.55 -33.32 9.31
N ARG A 332 7.31 -33.38 8.81
CA ARG A 332 6.36 -32.25 8.83
C ARG A 332 5.84 -31.96 10.24
N VAL A 333 5.62 -32.98 11.08
CA VAL A 333 5.26 -32.79 12.49
C VAL A 333 6.40 -32.17 13.28
N LEU A 334 7.65 -32.55 12.99
CA LEU A 334 8.85 -31.98 13.61
C LEU A 334 9.18 -30.55 13.12
N SER A 335 8.60 -30.08 12.00
CA SER A 335 8.92 -28.77 11.38
C SER A 335 7.76 -27.77 11.32
N ALA A 336 6.53 -28.14 11.72
CA ALA A 336 5.36 -27.26 11.60
C ALA A 336 5.11 -26.41 12.87
N PRO A 337 5.10 -25.06 12.78
CA PRO A 337 4.65 -24.20 13.85
C PRO A 337 3.12 -23.99 13.74
N ALA A 338 2.31 -24.98 14.14
CA ALA A 338 0.95 -24.87 14.70
C ALA A 338 0.08 -26.13 14.50
N ALA A 339 -0.59 -26.54 15.58
CA ALA A 339 -1.41 -27.74 15.74
C ALA A 339 -2.69 -27.95 14.87
N PRO A 340 -3.33 -26.96 14.19
CA PRO A 340 -4.59 -27.23 13.47
C PRO A 340 -4.39 -27.93 12.12
N ARG A 341 -3.27 -27.70 11.43
CA ARG A 341 -2.90 -28.48 10.23
C ARG A 341 -2.61 -29.91 10.62
N ALA A 342 -1.90 -30.10 11.75
CA ALA A 342 -1.67 -31.41 12.36
C ALA A 342 -3.00 -32.11 12.68
N ALA A 343 -3.99 -31.42 13.27
CA ALA A 343 -5.31 -31.98 13.59
C ALA A 343 -6.17 -32.34 12.36
N ARG A 344 -6.07 -31.58 11.26
CA ARG A 344 -6.77 -31.91 10.00
C ARG A 344 -6.16 -33.13 9.30
N SER A 345 -4.83 -33.25 9.31
CA SER A 345 -4.13 -34.45 8.84
C SER A 345 -4.30 -35.63 9.80
N LEU A 346 -4.43 -35.39 11.11
CA LEU A 346 -4.74 -36.41 12.12
C LEU A 346 -6.16 -36.95 11.91
N ARG A 347 -7.14 -36.07 11.62
CA ARG A 347 -8.53 -36.46 11.33
C ARG A 347 -8.64 -37.31 10.07
N LEU A 348 -7.98 -36.91 8.98
CA LEU A 348 -7.94 -37.73 7.75
C LEU A 348 -7.24 -39.08 7.97
N ALA A 349 -6.18 -39.11 8.78
CA ALA A 349 -5.50 -40.35 9.14
C ALA A 349 -6.35 -41.24 10.08
N LEU A 350 -7.14 -40.64 10.98
CA LEU A 350 -8.05 -41.34 11.89
C LEU A 350 -9.28 -41.86 11.17
N ASP A 351 -9.87 -41.11 10.23
CA ASP A 351 -11.00 -41.54 9.40
C ASP A 351 -10.62 -42.74 8.52
N TYR A 352 -9.40 -42.74 7.95
CA TYR A 352 -8.85 -43.87 7.19
C TYR A 352 -8.51 -45.09 8.08
N ALA A 353 -7.95 -44.86 9.27
CA ALA A 353 -7.68 -45.94 10.22
C ALA A 353 -8.97 -46.56 10.77
N PHE A 354 -10.05 -45.78 10.90
CA PHE A 354 -11.36 -46.27 11.37
C PHE A 354 -12.05 -47.18 10.36
N THR A 355 -11.92 -46.89 9.06
CA THR A 355 -12.46 -47.74 7.99
C THR A 355 -11.74 -49.09 7.89
N ASP A 356 -10.43 -49.13 8.17
CA ASP A 356 -9.65 -50.37 8.16
C ASP A 356 -9.88 -51.24 9.41
N ILE A 357 -10.04 -50.63 10.60
CA ILE A 357 -10.20 -51.38 11.87
C ILE A 357 -11.56 -52.09 11.95
N MET A 358 -12.60 -51.55 11.31
CA MET A 358 -13.93 -52.19 11.29
C MET A 358 -13.98 -53.47 10.42
N HIS A 359 -13.00 -53.67 9.54
CA HIS A 359 -12.91 -54.86 8.69
C HIS A 359 -12.15 -56.02 9.34
N ASP A 360 -11.52 -55.83 10.50
CA ASP A 360 -10.66 -56.85 11.10
C ASP A 360 -11.24 -57.45 12.40
N HIS A 361 -11.29 -58.78 12.48
CA HIS A 361 -12.11 -59.56 13.41
C HIS A 361 -11.60 -59.60 14.89
N LYS A 362 -10.76 -58.65 15.34
CA LYS A 362 -10.15 -58.65 16.69
C LYS A 362 -10.61 -57.47 17.55
N TYR A 363 -11.89 -57.50 17.93
CA TYR A 363 -12.65 -56.40 18.55
C TYR A 363 -12.35 -56.06 20.02
N LYS A 364 -11.70 -56.94 20.82
CA LYS A 364 -11.46 -56.67 22.26
C LYS A 364 -10.37 -55.63 22.53
N ARG A 365 -9.29 -55.64 21.75
CA ARG A 365 -8.16 -54.69 21.93
C ARG A 365 -8.51 -53.28 21.44
N ALA A 366 -9.39 -53.18 20.43
CA ALA A 366 -9.84 -51.92 19.86
C ALA A 366 -10.81 -51.15 20.77
N THR A 367 -11.63 -51.87 21.54
CA THR A 367 -12.55 -51.23 22.51
C THR A 367 -11.82 -50.72 23.75
N GLU A 368 -10.80 -51.44 24.22
CA GLU A 368 -9.94 -50.99 25.33
C GLU A 368 -9.10 -49.76 24.95
N THR A 369 -8.51 -49.73 23.75
CA THR A 369 -7.78 -48.54 23.27
C THR A 369 -8.70 -47.35 23.02
N PHE A 370 -9.95 -47.58 22.62
CA PHE A 370 -10.95 -46.52 22.43
C PHE A 370 -11.45 -45.92 23.75
N MET A 371 -11.63 -46.74 24.80
CA MET A 371 -11.97 -46.25 26.14
C MET A 371 -10.81 -45.46 26.78
N GLN A 372 -9.58 -45.93 26.61
CA GLN A 372 -8.38 -45.19 27.04
C GLN A 372 -8.22 -43.86 26.30
N PHE A 373 -8.59 -43.82 25.02
CA PHE A 373 -8.59 -42.59 24.22
C PHE A 373 -9.71 -41.63 24.67
N LYS A 374 -10.90 -42.13 25.01
CA LYS A 374 -12.01 -41.33 25.59
C LYS A 374 -11.61 -40.67 26.90
N GLU A 375 -10.98 -41.41 27.82
CA GLU A 375 -10.51 -40.87 29.10
C GLU A 375 -9.41 -39.82 28.92
N ALA A 376 -8.47 -40.05 28.02
CA ALA A 376 -7.44 -39.07 27.66
C ALA A 376 -8.06 -37.78 27.06
N LEU A 377 -9.14 -37.91 26.29
CA LEU A 377 -9.85 -36.78 25.71
C LEU A 377 -10.61 -35.96 26.77
N VAL A 378 -11.24 -36.64 27.74
CA VAL A 378 -11.95 -35.98 28.86
C VAL A 378 -10.96 -35.26 29.79
N GLN A 379 -9.81 -35.87 30.07
CA GLN A 379 -8.75 -35.23 30.85
C GLN A 379 -8.15 -34.01 30.12
N LEU A 380 -7.97 -34.11 28.81
CA LEU A 380 -7.55 -32.98 27.97
C LEU A 380 -8.57 -31.83 28.01
N ILE A 381 -9.88 -32.14 27.93
CA ILE A 381 -10.95 -31.14 28.01
C ILE A 381 -10.97 -30.44 29.38
N ASN A 382 -10.80 -31.19 30.47
CA ASN A 382 -10.77 -30.63 31.82
C ASN A 382 -9.51 -29.78 32.09
N SER A 383 -8.35 -30.17 31.53
CA SER A 383 -7.12 -29.37 31.61
C SER A 383 -7.25 -28.07 30.82
N ILE A 384 -7.87 -28.12 29.63
CA ILE A 384 -8.18 -26.94 28.82
C ILE A 384 -9.16 -26.02 29.57
N HIS A 385 -10.16 -26.56 30.27
CA HIS A 385 -11.13 -25.80 31.06
C HIS A 385 -10.47 -25.05 32.23
N GLN A 386 -9.53 -25.69 32.95
CA GLN A 386 -8.79 -25.07 34.05
C GLN A 386 -7.80 -24.00 33.55
N GLU A 387 -7.10 -24.23 32.44
CA GLU A 387 -6.26 -23.22 31.80
C GLU A 387 -7.07 -22.01 31.32
N TRP A 388 -8.31 -22.23 30.87
CA TRP A 388 -9.22 -21.17 30.41
C TRP A 388 -9.71 -20.26 31.54
N GLN A 389 -10.02 -20.82 32.72
CA GLN A 389 -10.39 -20.02 33.90
C GLN A 389 -9.25 -19.12 34.39
N LEU A 390 -8.01 -19.60 34.27
CA LEU A 390 -6.80 -18.80 34.54
C LEU A 390 -6.60 -17.68 33.51
N HIS A 391 -6.90 -17.96 32.24
CA HIS A 391 -6.78 -16.99 31.15
C HIS A 391 -7.84 -15.87 31.22
N ALA A 392 -9.06 -16.18 31.69
CA ALA A 392 -10.17 -15.23 31.85
C ALA A 392 -9.84 -14.05 32.79
N LYS A 393 -9.05 -14.29 33.85
CA LYS A 393 -8.63 -13.24 34.78
C LYS A 393 -7.63 -12.24 34.18
N THR A 394 -6.99 -12.61 33.08
CA THR A 394 -5.84 -11.87 32.52
C THR A 394 -6.24 -10.97 31.34
N ILE A 395 -7.42 -11.19 30.73
CA ILE A 395 -7.91 -10.52 29.51
C ILE A 395 -8.48 -9.10 29.78
N ALA A 396 -8.79 -8.74 31.02
CA ALA A 396 -9.42 -7.47 31.38
C ALA A 396 -8.60 -6.18 31.09
N LYS A 397 -7.41 -6.23 30.47
CA LYS A 397 -6.48 -5.07 30.34
C LYS A 397 -5.69 -5.03 29.00
N GLY A 398 -6.24 -4.49 27.90
CA GLY A 398 -5.68 -4.57 26.51
C GLY A 398 -4.85 -3.38 25.93
N VAL A 399 -3.89 -3.63 24.99
CA VAL A 399 -3.13 -2.64 24.13
C VAL A 399 -2.52 -3.27 22.81
N LYS A 400 -2.34 -2.50 21.69
CA LYS A 400 -1.81 -2.83 20.31
C LYS A 400 -0.23 -2.91 20.12
N LYS A 401 0.32 -3.50 19.01
CA LYS A 401 1.74 -3.99 18.77
C LYS A 401 2.71 -3.09 17.92
N PRO A 402 4.07 -3.13 18.15
CA PRO A 402 5.12 -2.43 17.34
C PRO A 402 5.97 -3.32 16.38
N LEU A 403 6.71 -2.70 15.43
CA LEU A 403 7.63 -3.31 14.45
C LEU A 403 8.94 -3.85 15.09
N ILE A 404 9.41 -5.03 14.66
CA ILE A 404 10.65 -5.66 15.17
C ILE A 404 11.86 -5.14 14.40
N THR A 405 12.76 -4.44 15.08
CA THR A 405 14.07 -4.02 14.56
C THR A 405 15.18 -4.94 15.10
N VAL A 406 16.23 -5.12 14.30
CA VAL A 406 17.44 -5.88 14.64
C VAL A 406 18.66 -4.99 14.54
N GLU A 407 19.63 -5.22 15.40
CA GLU A 407 20.93 -4.54 15.37
C GLU A 407 21.90 -5.35 14.53
N ILE A 408 22.55 -4.69 13.58
CA ILE A 408 23.60 -5.22 12.70
C ILE A 408 24.82 -4.31 12.77
N PHE A 409 25.98 -4.80 12.36
CA PHE A 409 27.22 -4.01 12.27
C PHE A 409 27.63 -3.88 10.81
N ILE A 410 27.76 -2.66 10.31
CA ILE A 410 28.22 -2.35 8.96
C ILE A 410 29.58 -1.66 9.09
N ASN A 411 30.65 -2.29 8.61
CA ASN A 411 32.02 -1.79 8.70
C ASN A 411 32.40 -1.36 10.14
N GLY A 412 31.96 -2.13 11.14
CA GLY A 412 32.17 -1.87 12.56
C GLY A 412 31.18 -0.90 13.22
N LYS A 413 30.36 -0.19 12.44
CA LYS A 413 29.31 0.72 12.95
C LYS A 413 28.02 -0.06 13.24
N SER A 414 27.47 0.05 14.46
CA SER A 414 26.18 -0.56 14.78
C SER A 414 25.02 0.25 14.20
N VAL A 415 24.06 -0.46 13.60
CA VAL A 415 22.91 0.10 12.90
C VAL A 415 21.68 -0.74 13.23
N THR A 416 20.57 -0.07 13.52
CA THR A 416 19.28 -0.75 13.75
C THR A 416 18.41 -0.68 12.50
N VAL A 417 18.05 -1.83 11.96
CA VAL A 417 17.22 -1.95 10.76
C VAL A 417 16.01 -2.87 11.00
N PRO A 418 14.93 -2.76 10.22
CA PRO A 418 13.82 -3.71 10.29
C PRO A 418 14.26 -5.13 9.96
N ASN A 419 13.72 -6.14 10.65
CA ASN A 419 14.12 -7.55 10.47
C ASN A 419 13.81 -8.12 9.06
N TYR A 420 12.92 -7.50 8.31
CA TYR A 420 12.56 -7.95 6.96
C TYR A 420 13.45 -7.35 5.85
N PHE A 421 14.41 -6.50 6.20
CA PHE A 421 15.33 -5.91 5.22
C PHE A 421 16.33 -6.95 4.71
N THR A 422 16.71 -6.81 3.44
CA THR A 422 17.93 -7.45 2.93
C THR A 422 19.16 -6.66 3.37
N ILE A 423 20.34 -7.28 3.32
CA ILE A 423 21.59 -6.57 3.62
C ILE A 423 21.73 -5.35 2.70
N LEU A 424 21.43 -5.48 1.41
CA LEU A 424 21.52 -4.36 0.45
C LEU A 424 20.60 -3.19 0.82
N GLN A 425 19.36 -3.46 1.25
CA GLN A 425 18.44 -2.41 1.71
C GLN A 425 18.93 -1.73 2.99
N ALA A 426 19.50 -2.51 3.92
CA ALA A 426 20.11 -1.99 5.13
C ALA A 426 21.31 -1.06 4.82
N LEU A 427 22.13 -1.44 3.84
CA LEU A 427 23.28 -0.64 3.40
C LEU A 427 22.86 0.64 2.69
N ARG A 428 21.85 0.58 1.80
CA ARG A 428 21.29 1.77 1.14
C ARG A 428 20.71 2.77 2.15
N ARG A 429 20.04 2.28 3.19
CA ARG A 429 19.53 3.12 4.29
C ARG A 429 20.63 3.89 5.00
N GLU A 430 21.80 3.27 5.19
CA GLU A 430 23.00 3.90 5.76
C GLU A 430 23.86 4.65 4.74
N ARG A 431 23.37 4.79 3.49
CA ARG A 431 24.08 5.45 2.38
C ARG A 431 25.43 4.79 2.04
N VAL A 432 25.57 3.50 2.32
CA VAL A 432 26.71 2.69 1.87
C VAL A 432 26.37 2.14 0.49
N THR A 433 27.10 2.59 -0.52
CA THR A 433 26.88 2.19 -1.91
C THR A 433 27.52 0.83 -2.18
N ILE A 434 26.71 -0.09 -2.70
CA ILE A 434 27.16 -1.40 -3.18
C ILE A 434 26.72 -1.58 -4.64
N PRO A 435 27.61 -2.06 -5.51
CA PRO A 435 27.29 -2.25 -6.92
C PRO A 435 26.25 -3.37 -7.11
N SER A 436 25.26 -3.14 -7.97
CA SER A 436 24.23 -4.13 -8.27
C SER A 436 23.63 -3.94 -9.67
N PHE A 437 23.61 -4.99 -10.49
CA PHE A 437 23.00 -4.95 -11.83
C PHE A 437 21.62 -5.59 -11.92
N CYS A 438 21.37 -6.70 -11.23
CA CYS A 438 20.07 -7.38 -11.31
C CYS A 438 19.08 -6.88 -10.26
N TYR A 439 19.56 -6.34 -9.14
CA TYR A 439 18.68 -5.86 -8.08
C TYR A 439 17.97 -4.59 -8.52
N HIS A 440 16.69 -4.50 -8.18
CA HIS A 440 15.82 -3.34 -8.39
C HIS A 440 14.78 -3.34 -7.27
N GLU A 441 14.43 -2.19 -6.70
CA GLU A 441 13.61 -2.14 -5.49
C GLU A 441 12.16 -2.58 -5.73
N ARG A 442 11.66 -2.34 -6.94
CA ARG A 442 10.28 -2.66 -7.36
C ARG A 442 10.10 -4.03 -8.00
N LEU A 443 11.19 -4.77 -8.21
CA LEU A 443 11.13 -6.11 -8.84
C LEU A 443 11.54 -7.18 -7.82
N SER A 444 11.13 -8.43 -8.08
CA SER A 444 11.57 -9.54 -7.23
C SER A 444 13.09 -9.70 -7.22
N ILE A 445 13.63 -10.27 -6.15
CA ILE A 445 15.07 -10.50 -6.02
C ILE A 445 15.48 -11.69 -6.90
N ALA A 446 16.50 -11.51 -7.74
CA ALA A 446 17.03 -12.56 -8.63
C ALA A 446 18.39 -13.14 -8.14
N GLY A 447 19.41 -12.30 -8.00
CA GLY A 447 20.76 -12.73 -7.59
C GLY A 447 21.64 -13.29 -8.72
N ASN A 448 21.29 -13.04 -9.99
CA ASN A 448 21.99 -13.61 -11.16
C ASN A 448 23.35 -12.94 -11.41
N CYS A 449 23.46 -11.61 -11.20
CA CYS A 449 24.67 -10.86 -11.56
C CYS A 449 25.86 -11.02 -10.59
N ARG A 450 25.61 -11.45 -9.34
CA ARG A 450 26.63 -11.58 -8.27
C ARG A 450 27.49 -10.33 -8.00
N MET A 451 27.13 -9.15 -8.50
CA MET A 451 27.91 -7.93 -8.30
C MET A 451 27.90 -7.42 -6.84
N CYS A 452 26.83 -7.68 -6.10
CA CYS A 452 26.67 -7.24 -4.71
C CYS A 452 27.29 -8.19 -3.67
N LEU A 453 28.39 -8.87 -4.04
CA LEU A 453 29.10 -9.76 -3.13
C LEU A 453 29.79 -8.95 -2.02
N ILE A 454 29.58 -9.40 -0.78
CA ILE A 454 30.10 -8.80 0.45
C ILE A 454 30.61 -9.87 1.41
N GLU A 455 31.51 -9.49 2.30
CA GLU A 455 31.98 -10.37 3.36
C GLU A 455 31.08 -10.24 4.59
N VAL A 456 30.63 -11.37 5.12
CA VAL A 456 29.88 -11.46 6.38
C VAL A 456 30.71 -12.29 7.35
N GLU A 457 30.99 -11.73 8.52
CA GLU A 457 31.82 -12.40 9.53
C GLU A 457 31.17 -13.73 9.95
N GLY A 458 31.96 -14.80 9.95
CA GLY A 458 31.48 -16.16 10.24
C GLY A 458 31.03 -16.96 9.02
N MET A 459 31.07 -16.39 7.82
CA MET A 459 30.81 -17.12 6.57
C MET A 459 32.08 -17.24 5.71
N PHE A 460 32.36 -18.46 5.22
CA PHE A 460 33.57 -18.75 4.44
C PHE A 460 33.56 -18.18 3.02
N LYS A 461 32.37 -17.97 2.44
CA LYS A 461 32.22 -17.43 1.08
C LYS A 461 31.58 -16.04 1.15
N PRO A 462 31.95 -15.12 0.25
CA PRO A 462 31.24 -13.85 0.14
C PRO A 462 29.77 -14.10 -0.19
N GLN A 463 28.88 -13.34 0.45
CA GLN A 463 27.44 -13.50 0.37
C GLN A 463 26.83 -12.43 -0.52
N ILE A 464 25.67 -12.74 -1.11
CA ILE A 464 24.94 -11.79 -1.96
C ILE A 464 24.13 -10.85 -1.09
N ALA A 465 24.45 -9.55 -1.11
CA ALA A 465 23.74 -8.56 -0.30
C ALA A 465 22.26 -8.41 -0.65
N CYS A 466 21.89 -8.59 -1.92
CA CYS A 466 20.51 -8.33 -2.38
C CYS A 466 19.48 -9.38 -1.92
N ALA A 467 19.92 -10.60 -1.59
CA ALA A 467 19.02 -11.70 -1.22
C ALA A 467 19.16 -12.11 0.26
N MET A 468 20.33 -11.91 0.86
CA MET A 468 20.56 -12.29 2.24
C MET A 468 19.76 -11.37 3.19
N PRO A 469 18.87 -11.92 4.04
CA PRO A 469 18.16 -11.15 5.05
C PRO A 469 19.10 -10.75 6.20
N VAL A 470 18.81 -9.63 6.84
CA VAL A 470 19.56 -9.18 8.03
C VAL A 470 19.23 -10.05 9.24
N SER A 471 20.23 -10.41 10.03
CA SER A 471 20.06 -11.13 11.30
C SER A 471 20.72 -10.37 12.45
N LYS A 472 20.20 -10.55 13.66
CA LYS A 472 20.72 -9.84 14.85
C LYS A 472 22.19 -10.19 15.08
N GLY A 473 23.03 -9.16 15.22
CA GLY A 473 24.47 -9.30 15.47
C GLY A 473 25.29 -9.62 14.23
N MET A 474 24.69 -9.59 13.03
CA MET A 474 25.43 -9.80 11.78
C MET A 474 26.45 -8.68 11.58
N LYS A 475 27.71 -9.05 11.31
CA LYS A 475 28.78 -8.10 10.99
C LYS A 475 29.10 -8.18 9.51
N ILE A 476 28.89 -7.08 8.81
CA ILE A 476 28.99 -6.93 7.37
C ILE A 476 30.21 -6.06 7.08
N ARG A 477 31.11 -6.56 6.23
CA ARG A 477 32.29 -5.84 5.74
C ARG A 477 32.15 -5.65 4.23
N THR A 478 32.00 -4.40 3.81
CA THR A 478 31.80 -4.04 2.39
C THR A 478 33.11 -3.68 1.69
N ASN A 479 34.13 -3.32 2.45
CA ASN A 479 35.43 -2.83 1.97
C ASN A 479 36.57 -3.82 2.25
N SER A 480 36.27 -5.09 2.49
CA SER A 480 37.30 -6.10 2.67
C SER A 480 37.94 -6.47 1.33
N GLU A 481 39.19 -6.90 1.37
CA GLU A 481 39.94 -7.33 0.19
C GLU A 481 39.23 -8.48 -0.54
N VAL A 482 38.57 -9.38 0.19
CA VAL A 482 37.77 -10.47 -0.38
C VAL A 482 36.56 -9.94 -1.15
N ALA A 483 35.85 -8.95 -0.60
CA ALA A 483 34.69 -8.36 -1.25
C ALA A 483 35.08 -7.58 -2.52
N LEU A 484 36.14 -6.77 -2.45
CA LEU A 484 36.64 -5.99 -3.59
C LEU A 484 37.14 -6.90 -4.73
N ARG A 485 37.98 -7.90 -4.42
CA ARG A 485 38.43 -8.88 -5.42
C ARG A 485 37.27 -9.65 -6.06
N ALA A 486 36.25 -9.99 -5.28
CA ALA A 486 35.06 -10.67 -5.81
C ALA A 486 34.30 -9.76 -6.80
N GLN A 487 34.17 -8.46 -6.49
CA GLN A 487 33.53 -7.48 -7.36
C GLN A 487 34.32 -7.25 -8.66
N GLU A 488 35.65 -7.09 -8.56
CA GLU A 488 36.56 -6.98 -9.71
C GLU A 488 36.44 -8.20 -10.63
N SER A 489 36.44 -9.41 -10.04
CA SER A 489 36.33 -10.67 -10.78
C SER A 489 34.98 -10.79 -11.51
N VAL A 490 33.87 -10.40 -10.85
CA VAL A 490 32.54 -10.41 -11.47
C VAL A 490 32.47 -9.44 -12.65
N LEU A 491 33.02 -8.23 -12.51
CA LEU A 491 33.07 -7.27 -13.62
C LEU A 491 33.88 -7.77 -14.80
N GLU A 492 35.01 -8.43 -14.53
CA GLU A 492 35.78 -9.06 -15.59
C GLU A 492 34.95 -10.10 -16.35
N PHE A 493 34.24 -11.00 -15.66
CA PHE A 493 33.36 -11.97 -16.31
C PHE A 493 32.26 -11.34 -17.15
N LEU A 494 31.69 -10.21 -16.69
CA LEU A 494 30.69 -9.47 -17.46
C LEU A 494 31.30 -8.85 -18.74
N LEU A 495 32.54 -8.37 -18.66
CA LEU A 495 33.22 -7.67 -19.75
C LEU A 495 33.91 -8.61 -20.77
N ILE A 496 34.19 -9.87 -20.42
CA ILE A 496 34.79 -10.87 -21.34
C ILE A 496 34.00 -10.93 -22.65
N ASN A 497 32.68 -11.08 -22.56
CA ASN A 497 31.79 -11.25 -23.70
C ASN A 497 31.00 -9.98 -24.09
N HIS A 498 31.23 -8.86 -23.40
CA HIS A 498 30.59 -7.60 -23.74
C HIS A 498 31.29 -6.93 -24.94
N PRO A 499 30.54 -6.37 -25.92
CA PRO A 499 31.13 -5.74 -27.10
C PRO A 499 31.73 -4.38 -26.77
N LEU A 500 32.67 -3.91 -27.59
CA LEU A 500 33.35 -2.62 -27.44
C LEU A 500 32.54 -1.48 -28.09
N ASP A 501 31.26 -1.42 -27.73
CA ASP A 501 30.28 -0.55 -28.39
C ASP A 501 30.10 0.81 -27.73
N CYS A 502 30.83 1.12 -26.65
CA CYS A 502 30.62 2.34 -25.86
C CYS A 502 30.50 3.64 -26.70
N PRO A 503 31.25 3.85 -27.80
CA PRO A 503 31.09 5.06 -28.62
C PRO A 503 29.73 5.14 -29.35
N ILE A 504 29.28 4.02 -29.91
CA ILE A 504 28.01 3.94 -30.66
C ILE A 504 26.82 3.72 -29.74
N CYS A 505 27.01 3.15 -28.54
CA CYS A 505 25.97 2.88 -27.58
C CYS A 505 25.30 4.17 -27.07
N ASP A 506 23.96 4.25 -27.16
CA ASP A 506 23.21 5.42 -26.69
C ASP A 506 23.24 5.62 -25.18
N GLN A 507 23.38 4.54 -24.41
CA GLN A 507 23.55 4.62 -22.97
C GLN A 507 24.98 5.02 -22.55
N GLY A 508 25.91 5.23 -23.49
CA GLY A 508 27.25 5.72 -23.17
C GLY A 508 27.17 7.03 -22.37
N GLY A 509 27.79 7.05 -21.18
CA GLY A 509 27.72 8.16 -20.22
C GLY A 509 26.60 8.10 -19.17
N GLU A 510 25.65 7.17 -19.29
CA GLU A 510 24.65 6.87 -18.25
C GLU A 510 24.49 5.35 -18.03
N CYS A 511 25.50 4.57 -18.40
CA CYS A 511 25.49 3.12 -18.31
C CYS A 511 26.05 2.66 -16.97
N ASP A 512 25.24 1.93 -16.18
CA ASP A 512 25.66 1.33 -14.92
C ASP A 512 26.94 0.48 -15.09
N LEU A 513 27.06 -0.27 -16.19
CA LEU A 513 28.23 -1.14 -16.42
C LEU A 513 29.51 -0.34 -16.62
N GLN A 514 29.43 0.80 -17.31
CA GLN A 514 30.56 1.70 -17.52
C GLN A 514 31.00 2.31 -16.17
N ASP A 515 30.06 2.86 -15.42
CA ASP A 515 30.33 3.55 -14.16
C ASP A 515 30.86 2.60 -13.09
N LEU A 516 30.25 1.42 -12.97
CA LEU A 516 30.68 0.40 -12.02
C LEU A 516 32.01 -0.24 -12.41
N SER A 517 32.29 -0.41 -13.71
CA SER A 517 33.61 -0.85 -14.18
C SER A 517 34.70 0.16 -13.83
N MET A 518 34.44 1.45 -14.01
CA MET A 518 35.41 2.49 -13.69
C MET A 518 35.69 2.59 -12.18
N ARG A 519 34.70 2.27 -11.34
CA ARG A 519 34.82 2.41 -9.89
C ARG A 519 35.26 1.15 -9.13
N PHE A 520 34.78 -0.02 -9.55
CA PHE A 520 35.00 -1.29 -8.85
C PHE A 520 35.70 -2.34 -9.73
N GLY A 521 35.93 -2.05 -11.00
CA GLY A 521 36.55 -2.97 -11.95
C GLY A 521 38.07 -2.83 -12.00
N ASN A 522 38.70 -3.77 -12.69
CA ASN A 522 40.13 -3.72 -12.96
C ASN A 522 40.44 -2.71 -14.10
N ASP A 523 41.68 -2.22 -14.13
CA ASP A 523 42.15 -1.23 -15.12
C ASP A 523 42.34 -1.82 -16.53
N ARG A 524 42.57 -3.14 -16.61
CA ARG A 524 42.91 -3.85 -17.84
C ARG A 524 42.17 -5.17 -17.97
N SER A 525 41.90 -5.56 -19.22
CA SER A 525 41.42 -6.90 -19.54
C SER A 525 42.56 -7.91 -19.53
N ARG A 526 42.31 -9.12 -19.01
CA ARG A 526 43.19 -10.29 -19.18
C ARG A 526 42.75 -11.21 -20.33
N PHE A 527 41.59 -10.94 -20.92
CA PHE A 527 41.04 -11.73 -22.02
C PHE A 527 41.76 -11.36 -23.33
N THR A 528 42.79 -12.13 -23.67
CA THR A 528 43.58 -12.00 -24.91
C THR A 528 43.06 -12.87 -26.06
N ASP A 529 42.08 -13.75 -25.79
CA ASP A 529 41.57 -14.75 -26.73
C ASP A 529 40.66 -14.19 -27.84
N VAL A 530 40.58 -12.85 -27.91
CA VAL A 530 39.92 -12.10 -29.00
C VAL A 530 40.48 -12.51 -30.37
N HIS A 531 41.75 -12.92 -30.43
CA HIS A 531 42.43 -13.28 -31.68
C HIS A 531 42.14 -14.69 -32.21
N PHE A 532 41.63 -15.61 -31.38
CA PHE A 532 41.40 -17.00 -31.78
C PHE A 532 39.92 -17.37 -31.85
N MET A 533 39.15 -17.11 -30.79
CA MET A 533 37.72 -17.46 -30.71
C MET A 533 36.79 -16.24 -30.77
N GLY A 534 37.31 -15.04 -30.49
CA GLY A 534 36.53 -13.81 -30.46
C GLY A 534 35.55 -13.74 -29.27
N LYS A 535 34.81 -12.63 -29.19
CA LYS A 535 33.69 -12.46 -28.24
C LYS A 535 32.43 -13.08 -28.84
N ARG A 536 31.49 -13.52 -27.99
CA ARG A 536 30.17 -13.94 -28.49
C ARG A 536 29.45 -12.77 -29.17
N ALA A 537 28.67 -13.09 -30.20
CA ALA A 537 27.72 -12.19 -30.83
C ALA A 537 26.32 -12.79 -30.73
N VAL A 538 25.30 -11.95 -30.57
CA VAL A 538 23.92 -12.37 -30.41
C VAL A 538 23.06 -11.64 -31.43
N GLU A 539 22.14 -12.37 -32.06
CA GLU A 539 21.16 -11.78 -32.96
C GLU A 539 20.20 -10.83 -32.25
N ASP A 540 19.92 -9.71 -32.90
CA ASP A 540 18.91 -8.75 -32.45
C ASP A 540 17.49 -9.31 -32.62
N LYS A 541 16.62 -8.96 -31.67
CA LYS A 541 15.21 -9.38 -31.66
C LYS A 541 14.30 -8.18 -31.90
N ASN A 542 13.27 -8.36 -32.74
CA ASN A 542 12.33 -7.28 -33.00
C ASN A 542 11.25 -7.21 -31.92
N LEU A 543 11.41 -6.32 -30.94
CA LEU A 543 10.42 -6.11 -29.86
C LEU A 543 9.32 -5.12 -30.24
N GLY A 544 9.35 -4.53 -31.43
CA GLY A 544 8.40 -3.52 -31.90
C GLY A 544 9.03 -2.15 -32.18
N PRO A 545 8.22 -1.14 -32.48
CA PRO A 545 8.71 0.17 -32.96
C PRO A 545 9.21 1.12 -31.87
N LEU A 546 9.10 0.75 -30.58
CA LEU A 546 9.51 1.59 -29.45
C LEU A 546 10.93 1.27 -28.95
N VAL A 547 11.26 -0.02 -28.83
CA VAL A 547 12.47 -0.52 -28.18
C VAL A 547 13.39 -1.16 -29.21
N ARG A 548 14.58 -0.57 -29.41
CA ARG A 548 15.66 -1.17 -30.19
C ARG A 548 16.38 -2.14 -29.29
N THR A 549 16.55 -3.36 -29.78
CA THR A 549 17.41 -4.35 -29.14
C THR A 549 18.79 -4.33 -29.77
N GLU A 550 19.82 -4.45 -28.94
CA GLU A 550 21.17 -4.79 -29.32
C GLU A 550 21.65 -5.88 -28.35
N MET A 551 21.32 -7.13 -28.66
CA MET A 551 21.34 -8.20 -27.65
C MET A 551 22.75 -8.67 -27.29
N THR A 552 23.74 -8.37 -28.13
CA THR A 552 25.16 -8.62 -27.84
C THR A 552 25.63 -7.87 -26.59
N ARG A 553 25.04 -6.70 -26.29
CA ARG A 553 25.33 -5.90 -25.09
C ARG A 553 24.71 -6.47 -23.82
N CYS A 554 23.77 -7.42 -23.91
CA CYS A 554 23.03 -7.93 -22.76
C CYS A 554 23.92 -8.73 -21.80
N ILE A 555 23.80 -8.40 -20.51
CA ILE A 555 24.51 -9.06 -19.41
C ILE A 555 23.65 -10.07 -18.63
N HIS A 556 22.50 -10.45 -19.18
CA HIS A 556 21.62 -11.49 -18.61
C HIS A 556 21.13 -11.20 -17.18
N CYS A 557 20.90 -9.92 -16.85
CA CYS A 557 20.44 -9.48 -15.53
C CYS A 557 18.97 -9.81 -15.22
N THR A 558 18.20 -10.21 -16.24
CA THR A 558 16.77 -10.57 -16.20
C THR A 558 15.84 -9.51 -15.58
N ARG A 559 16.22 -8.22 -15.58
CA ARG A 559 15.34 -7.12 -15.13
C ARG A 559 14.12 -6.95 -16.06
N CYS A 560 14.34 -6.94 -17.38
CA CYS A 560 13.27 -6.79 -18.37
C CYS A 560 12.22 -7.93 -18.30
N ILE A 561 12.67 -9.18 -18.13
CA ILE A 561 11.80 -10.35 -17.99
C ILE A 561 10.93 -10.23 -16.72
N ARG A 562 11.56 -9.91 -15.57
CA ARG A 562 10.82 -9.72 -14.31
C ARG A 562 9.83 -8.58 -14.39
N PHE A 563 10.19 -7.48 -15.05
CA PHE A 563 9.29 -6.36 -15.27
C PHE A 563 8.08 -6.75 -16.14
N GLY A 564 8.33 -7.43 -17.26
CA GLY A 564 7.27 -7.95 -18.14
C GLY A 564 6.28 -8.83 -17.38
N MET A 565 6.77 -9.78 -16.60
CA MET A 565 5.94 -10.71 -15.82
C MET A 565 5.24 -10.04 -14.62
N GLN A 566 5.94 -9.20 -13.85
CA GLN A 566 5.45 -8.71 -12.56
C GLN A 566 4.67 -7.40 -12.66
N VAL A 567 5.12 -6.47 -13.50
CA VAL A 567 4.56 -5.11 -13.58
C VAL A 567 3.65 -4.96 -14.79
N CYS A 568 4.10 -5.33 -16.00
CA CYS A 568 3.23 -5.34 -17.17
C CYS A 568 2.19 -6.45 -17.07
N GLY A 569 2.60 -7.64 -16.62
CA GLY A 569 1.76 -8.83 -16.63
C GLY A 569 1.61 -9.52 -17.97
N MET A 570 2.68 -9.47 -18.76
CA MET A 570 2.81 -10.20 -19.99
C MET A 570 4.04 -11.10 -19.95
N ASP A 571 3.83 -12.39 -20.18
CA ASP A 571 4.88 -13.42 -20.17
C ASP A 571 5.47 -13.63 -21.56
N VAL A 572 5.84 -12.53 -22.21
CA VAL A 572 6.38 -12.52 -23.59
C VAL A 572 7.90 -12.63 -23.62
N LEU A 573 8.59 -11.92 -22.71
CA LEU A 573 10.04 -11.95 -22.60
C LEU A 573 10.49 -13.13 -21.72
N GLY A 574 11.48 -13.89 -22.18
CA GLY A 574 12.04 -15.02 -21.45
C GLY A 574 13.54 -15.20 -21.69
N THR A 575 14.09 -16.29 -21.13
CA THR A 575 15.43 -16.78 -21.43
C THR A 575 15.33 -18.08 -22.23
N ALA A 576 15.80 -18.07 -23.47
CA ALA A 576 15.98 -19.27 -24.28
C ALA A 576 17.43 -19.75 -24.22
N GLY A 577 17.69 -21.04 -24.39
CA GLY A 577 19.05 -21.60 -24.34
C GLY A 577 19.64 -21.73 -22.93
N ARG A 578 20.95 -21.99 -22.85
CA ARG A 578 21.68 -22.22 -21.59
C ARG A 578 23.15 -21.82 -21.73
N GLY A 579 23.79 -21.44 -20.64
CA GLY A 579 25.22 -21.13 -20.62
C GLY A 579 25.53 -19.80 -21.31
N THR A 580 26.57 -19.77 -22.13
CA THR A 580 26.94 -18.60 -22.94
C THR A 580 25.91 -18.26 -24.01
N ASP A 581 25.22 -19.29 -24.52
CA ASP A 581 24.27 -19.22 -25.63
C ASP A 581 22.84 -18.96 -25.13
N MET A 582 22.70 -18.61 -23.85
CA MET A 582 21.42 -18.15 -23.31
C MET A 582 21.07 -16.79 -23.93
N LEU A 583 19.86 -16.66 -24.47
CA LEU A 583 19.36 -15.46 -25.11
C LEU A 583 18.18 -14.90 -24.32
N VAL A 584 18.19 -13.59 -24.08
CA VAL A 584 17.06 -12.86 -23.48
C VAL A 584 16.21 -12.31 -24.62
N GLY A 585 14.91 -12.53 -24.60
CA GLY A 585 14.03 -12.02 -25.65
C GLY A 585 12.79 -12.89 -25.80
N THR A 586 12.12 -12.71 -26.93
CA THR A 586 11.03 -13.58 -27.35
C THR A 586 11.60 -14.75 -28.13
N TYR A 587 11.09 -15.96 -27.90
CA TYR A 587 11.54 -17.15 -28.64
C TYR A 587 11.07 -17.10 -30.11
N VAL A 588 9.83 -16.68 -30.31
CA VAL A 588 9.25 -16.32 -31.62
C VAL A 588 9.34 -14.81 -31.82
N ASP A 589 9.22 -14.33 -33.05
CA ASP A 589 9.17 -12.89 -33.36
C ASP A 589 7.82 -12.27 -32.96
N LYS A 590 7.55 -12.24 -31.64
CA LYS A 590 6.39 -11.61 -31.02
C LYS A 590 6.79 -10.24 -30.48
N MET A 591 6.03 -9.21 -30.84
CA MET A 591 6.27 -7.86 -30.35
C MET A 591 5.91 -7.74 -28.87
N PHE A 592 6.66 -6.93 -28.12
CA PHE A 592 6.36 -6.65 -26.71
C PHE A 592 5.42 -5.44 -26.60
N LEU A 593 4.13 -5.68 -26.86
CA LEU A 593 3.09 -4.65 -26.87
C LEU A 593 2.39 -4.53 -25.51
N SER A 594 2.91 -3.69 -24.63
CA SER A 594 2.24 -3.27 -23.39
C SER A 594 2.23 -1.76 -23.30
N GLU A 595 1.27 -1.22 -22.55
CA GLU A 595 1.11 0.19 -22.22
C GLU A 595 2.26 0.78 -21.39
N LEU A 596 3.07 -0.07 -20.75
CA LEU A 596 4.23 0.28 -19.92
C LEU A 596 5.55 -0.26 -20.51
N SER A 597 5.57 -0.62 -21.79
CA SER A 597 6.69 -1.35 -22.40
C SER A 597 8.01 -0.56 -22.40
N GLY A 598 7.95 0.76 -22.59
CA GLY A 598 9.13 1.63 -22.66
C GLY A 598 9.96 1.70 -21.38
N ASN A 599 9.39 1.33 -20.23
CA ASN A 599 10.14 1.32 -18.95
C ASN A 599 11.26 0.26 -18.93
N ILE A 600 11.25 -0.73 -19.83
CA ILE A 600 12.36 -1.70 -19.93
C ILE A 600 13.68 -1.04 -20.35
N ILE A 601 13.62 0.10 -21.03
CA ILE A 601 14.80 0.88 -21.43
C ILE A 601 15.49 1.45 -20.19
N ASP A 602 14.71 2.06 -19.29
CA ASP A 602 15.23 2.67 -18.06
C ASP A 602 15.74 1.60 -17.07
N LEU A 603 15.08 0.44 -17.04
CA LEU A 603 15.48 -0.68 -16.18
C LEU A 603 16.77 -1.35 -16.64
N CYS A 604 17.09 -1.28 -17.94
CA CYS A 604 18.23 -1.97 -18.51
C CYS A 604 19.52 -1.26 -18.08
N PRO A 605 20.39 -1.91 -17.27
CA PRO A 605 21.63 -1.29 -16.80
C PRO A 605 22.68 -1.10 -17.90
N VAL A 606 22.40 -1.64 -19.10
CA VAL A 606 23.28 -1.65 -20.26
C VAL A 606 22.49 -1.28 -21.50
N GLY A 607 23.16 -0.76 -22.53
CA GLY A 607 22.50 -0.28 -23.76
C GLY A 607 22.03 -1.39 -24.70
N ALA A 608 21.55 -2.51 -24.15
CA ALA A 608 20.96 -3.61 -24.89
C ALA A 608 19.51 -3.34 -25.27
N LEU A 609 18.78 -2.55 -24.46
CA LEU A 609 17.43 -2.09 -24.75
C LEU A 609 17.46 -0.57 -24.76
N THR A 610 17.24 0.02 -25.93
CA THR A 610 17.35 1.48 -26.13
C THR A 610 16.10 2.01 -26.85
N SER A 611 15.90 3.32 -26.77
CA SER A 611 14.78 4.00 -27.39
C SER A 611 15.00 4.19 -28.89
N ILE A 612 14.09 3.70 -29.74
CA ILE A 612 14.14 3.95 -31.19
C ILE A 612 13.98 5.46 -31.50
N PRO A 613 13.00 6.18 -30.93
CA PRO A 613 12.83 7.61 -31.24
C PRO A 613 13.97 8.51 -30.80
N TYR A 614 14.71 8.15 -29.74
CA TYR A 614 15.82 8.96 -29.19
C TYR A 614 17.18 8.59 -29.78
N MET A 615 17.28 7.44 -30.43
CA MET A 615 18.54 6.85 -30.91
C MET A 615 19.41 7.84 -31.67
N PHE A 616 20.67 7.95 -31.25
CA PHE A 616 21.71 8.82 -31.82
C PHE A 616 21.39 10.33 -31.89
N LYS A 617 20.31 10.81 -31.26
CA LYS A 617 19.95 12.25 -31.29
C LYS A 617 20.84 13.09 -30.38
N ALA A 618 21.21 12.58 -29.21
CA ALA A 618 22.04 13.26 -28.22
C ALA A 618 22.73 12.27 -27.26
N ARG A 619 23.64 12.80 -26.44
CA ARG A 619 24.29 12.07 -25.35
C ARG A 619 23.91 12.63 -23.98
N PRO A 620 23.93 11.82 -22.91
CA PRO A 620 23.42 12.22 -21.60
C PRO A 620 24.03 13.51 -21.01
N TRP A 621 25.30 13.80 -21.33
CA TRP A 621 26.02 14.99 -20.86
C TRP A 621 25.70 16.28 -21.64
N GLU A 622 25.10 16.17 -22.82
CA GLU A 622 24.72 17.34 -23.64
C GLU A 622 23.34 17.90 -23.28
N VAL A 623 22.58 17.13 -22.50
CA VAL A 623 21.15 17.31 -22.30
C VAL A 623 20.88 17.98 -20.96
N LYS A 624 20.04 19.03 -20.98
CA LYS A 624 19.53 19.66 -19.76
C LYS A 624 18.32 18.88 -19.24
N ARG A 625 18.19 18.81 -17.92
CA ARG A 625 17.15 18.06 -17.23
C ARG A 625 16.26 19.00 -16.43
N THR A 626 14.95 18.91 -16.62
CA THR A 626 13.95 19.67 -15.86
C THR A 626 12.88 18.72 -15.33
N ASN A 627 12.61 18.79 -14.03
CA ASN A 627 11.57 17.99 -13.39
C ASN A 627 10.20 18.57 -13.73
N SER A 628 9.30 17.77 -14.30
CA SER A 628 7.95 18.19 -14.67
C SER A 628 6.94 17.06 -14.41
N ILE A 629 5.73 17.18 -14.98
CA ILE A 629 4.62 16.23 -14.81
C ILE A 629 4.04 15.90 -16.18
N ASP A 630 3.56 14.67 -16.33
CA ASP A 630 2.84 14.20 -17.50
C ASP A 630 1.38 14.65 -17.49
N VAL A 631 0.87 14.99 -18.67
CA VAL A 631 -0.50 15.47 -18.90
C VAL A 631 -1.25 14.61 -19.93
N THR A 632 -0.67 13.48 -20.36
CA THR A 632 -1.28 12.55 -21.33
C THR A 632 -2.35 11.63 -20.71
N ASP A 633 -2.36 11.54 -19.39
CA ASP A 633 -3.40 10.88 -18.60
C ASP A 633 -3.67 11.66 -17.31
N ALA A 634 -4.75 11.31 -16.60
CA ALA A 634 -5.10 11.96 -15.34
C ALA A 634 -4.25 11.51 -14.15
N THR A 635 -3.28 10.61 -14.32
CA THR A 635 -2.51 10.09 -13.18
C THR A 635 -1.51 11.11 -12.66
N GLY A 636 -1.08 12.06 -13.50
CA GLY A 636 -0.11 13.09 -13.15
C GLY A 636 1.25 12.47 -12.82
N THR A 637 1.74 11.56 -13.68
CA THR A 637 3.04 10.91 -13.46
C THR A 637 4.16 11.94 -13.39
N ASN A 638 5.07 11.76 -12.43
CA ASN A 638 6.22 12.63 -12.29
C ASN A 638 7.27 12.26 -13.34
N ILE A 639 7.76 13.24 -14.08
CA ILE A 639 8.68 13.03 -15.21
C ILE A 639 9.90 13.96 -15.16
N VAL A 640 10.91 13.63 -15.94
CA VAL A 640 12.08 14.45 -16.23
C VAL A 640 12.11 14.70 -17.73
N LEU A 641 11.99 15.96 -18.09
CA LEU A 641 12.10 16.44 -19.47
C LEU A 641 13.58 16.66 -19.79
N ASN A 642 14.03 16.03 -20.87
CA ASN A 642 15.40 16.06 -21.34
C ASN A 642 15.44 16.81 -22.68
N TYR A 643 16.10 17.96 -22.72
CA TYR A 643 16.12 18.85 -23.87
C TYR A 643 17.51 19.41 -24.18
N ARG A 644 17.71 19.81 -25.44
CA ARG A 644 18.96 20.40 -25.95
C ARG A 644 18.61 21.50 -26.95
N TYR A 645 19.23 22.68 -26.84
CA TYR A 645 18.96 23.84 -27.71
C TYR A 645 17.46 24.12 -27.91
N ASP A 646 16.71 24.13 -26.80
CA ASP A 646 15.26 24.38 -26.78
C ASP A 646 14.39 23.35 -27.52
N ARG A 647 14.96 22.19 -27.84
CA ARG A 647 14.26 21.04 -28.42
C ARG A 647 14.17 19.90 -27.42
N LEU A 648 12.97 19.39 -27.18
CA LEU A 648 12.74 18.20 -26.36
C LEU A 648 13.21 16.95 -27.09
N LEU A 649 13.94 16.09 -26.38
CA LEU A 649 14.53 14.90 -26.98
C LEU A 649 13.94 13.60 -26.43
N ARG A 650 13.74 13.53 -25.11
CA ARG A 650 13.16 12.36 -24.44
C ARG A 650 12.47 12.74 -23.12
N VAL A 651 11.61 11.86 -22.63
CA VAL A 651 11.02 11.92 -21.29
C VAL A 651 11.42 10.69 -20.51
N LEU A 652 11.85 10.89 -19.27
CA LEU A 652 12.14 9.82 -18.32
C LEU A 652 11.18 9.92 -17.13
N PRO A 653 10.84 8.80 -16.46
CA PRO A 653 10.11 8.84 -15.20
C PRO A 653 10.97 9.46 -14.10
N ARG A 654 10.31 10.13 -13.17
CA ARG A 654 10.88 10.56 -11.89
C ARG A 654 10.24 9.76 -10.76
N GLU A 655 11.07 9.38 -9.80
CA GLU A 655 10.60 8.56 -8.69
C GLU A 655 9.61 9.31 -7.78
N HIS A 656 8.44 8.71 -7.54
CA HIS A 656 7.48 9.19 -6.55
C HIS A 656 6.64 8.06 -5.98
N GLU A 657 6.91 7.72 -4.72
CA GLU A 657 6.35 6.54 -4.05
C GLU A 657 4.83 6.50 -3.98
N GLU A 658 4.18 7.66 -3.93
CA GLU A 658 2.72 7.72 -3.77
C GLU A 658 1.98 7.61 -5.09
N ILE A 659 2.59 8.00 -6.22
CA ILE A 659 1.93 8.06 -7.53
C ILE A 659 2.47 6.91 -8.37
N ASN A 660 3.54 7.15 -9.12
CA ASN A 660 4.02 6.28 -10.17
C ASN A 660 5.09 5.27 -9.77
N GLN A 661 5.60 5.34 -8.54
CA GLN A 661 6.85 4.67 -8.14
C GLN A 661 7.97 5.14 -9.05
N GLU A 662 8.24 4.42 -10.14
CA GLU A 662 9.31 4.68 -11.10
C GLU A 662 8.82 4.49 -12.54
N TRP A 663 7.52 4.25 -12.73
CA TRP A 663 6.94 3.86 -14.02
C TRP A 663 6.36 5.07 -14.75
N LEU A 664 6.39 5.01 -16.08
CA LEU A 664 5.76 5.98 -16.98
C LEU A 664 5.02 5.21 -18.08
N SER A 665 3.84 5.71 -18.45
CA SER A 665 3.06 5.20 -19.57
C SER A 665 3.79 5.41 -20.90
N ASP A 666 3.59 4.53 -21.88
CA ASP A 666 4.17 4.72 -23.21
C ASP A 666 3.64 5.99 -23.89
N LYS A 667 2.39 6.39 -23.62
CA LYS A 667 1.85 7.70 -24.07
C LYS A 667 2.70 8.86 -23.54
N GLY A 668 2.88 8.95 -22.22
CA GLY A 668 3.66 10.03 -21.61
C GLY A 668 5.13 10.04 -22.03
N ARG A 669 5.69 8.87 -22.36
CA ARG A 669 7.09 8.76 -22.81
C ARG A 669 7.32 9.22 -24.24
N TRP A 670 6.41 8.87 -25.15
CA TRP A 670 6.65 8.95 -26.59
C TRP A 670 5.86 10.05 -27.31
N ALA A 671 4.75 10.52 -26.75
CA ALA A 671 3.91 11.54 -27.40
C ALA A 671 4.58 12.91 -27.54
N ILE A 672 5.76 13.12 -26.95
CA ILE A 672 6.53 14.37 -27.05
C ILE A 672 6.97 14.74 -28.47
N ASP A 673 7.07 13.78 -29.38
CA ASP A 673 7.42 14.05 -30.78
C ASP A 673 6.33 14.85 -31.50
N SER A 674 5.09 14.81 -31.00
CA SER A 674 3.99 15.66 -31.46
C SER A 674 4.28 17.14 -31.22
N LEU A 675 5.13 17.51 -30.25
CA LEU A 675 5.46 18.92 -29.98
C LEU A 675 6.24 19.57 -31.10
N GLU A 676 6.79 18.80 -32.04
CA GLU A 676 7.46 19.29 -33.24
C GLU A 676 6.54 19.27 -34.48
N MET A 677 5.37 18.62 -34.37
CA MET A 677 4.44 18.38 -35.47
C MET A 677 3.18 19.22 -35.31
N GLN A 678 2.66 19.77 -36.41
CA GLN A 678 1.38 20.50 -36.47
C GLN A 678 1.19 21.56 -35.36
N ARG A 679 2.28 22.22 -34.96
CA ARG A 679 2.25 23.27 -33.94
C ARG A 679 1.68 24.57 -34.46
N LEU A 680 0.87 25.21 -33.62
CA LEU A 680 0.40 26.56 -33.85
C LEU A 680 1.46 27.56 -33.39
N VAL A 681 2.07 28.25 -34.35
CA VAL A 681 3.23 29.13 -34.10
C VAL A 681 2.88 30.61 -34.25
N THR A 682 1.92 30.94 -35.12
CA THR A 682 1.51 32.32 -35.42
C THR A 682 0.00 32.48 -35.31
N PRO A 683 -0.51 33.64 -34.88
CA PRO A 683 -1.94 33.89 -34.83
C PRO A 683 -2.52 33.95 -36.24
N MET A 684 -3.67 33.31 -36.45
CA MET A 684 -4.30 33.21 -37.75
C MET A 684 -5.76 33.64 -37.68
N ARG A 685 -6.23 34.34 -38.70
CA ARG A 685 -7.66 34.64 -38.89
C ARG A 685 -8.18 33.93 -40.13
N ARG A 686 -9.43 33.53 -40.11
CA ARG A 686 -10.10 32.98 -41.29
C ARG A 686 -10.48 34.12 -42.23
N ASN A 687 -10.05 34.04 -43.48
CA ASN A 687 -10.51 34.90 -44.57
C ASN A 687 -11.20 34.00 -45.60
N GLN A 688 -12.53 34.13 -45.74
CA GLN A 688 -13.37 33.23 -46.52
C GLN A 688 -13.16 31.75 -46.12
N ALA A 689 -12.45 30.96 -46.93
CA ALA A 689 -12.21 29.54 -46.72
C ALA A 689 -10.82 29.22 -46.11
N CYS A 690 -9.87 30.15 -46.13
CA CYS A 690 -8.48 29.88 -45.74
C CYS A 690 -8.07 30.64 -44.47
N LEU A 691 -7.19 30.02 -43.68
CA LEU A 691 -6.55 30.67 -42.53
C LEU A 691 -5.36 31.50 -43.04
N VAL A 692 -5.32 32.77 -42.64
CA VAL A 692 -4.26 33.72 -43.00
C VAL A 692 -3.55 34.16 -41.73
N THR A 693 -2.22 34.15 -41.76
CA THR A 693 -1.37 34.61 -40.65
C THR A 693 -1.54 36.10 -40.39
N THR A 694 -1.51 36.50 -39.12
CA THR A 694 -1.73 37.88 -38.67
C THR A 694 -0.80 38.24 -37.51
N GLU A 695 -0.85 39.51 -37.08
CA GLU A 695 -0.19 39.99 -35.87
C GLU A 695 -1.12 39.91 -34.65
N TRP A 696 -0.53 39.72 -33.47
CA TRP A 696 -1.25 39.58 -32.20
C TRP A 696 -2.23 40.72 -31.92
N ASP A 697 -1.80 41.95 -32.11
CA ASP A 697 -2.62 43.13 -31.86
C ASP A 697 -3.84 43.21 -32.79
N VAL A 698 -3.68 42.84 -34.07
CA VAL A 698 -4.79 42.83 -35.04
C VAL A 698 -5.84 41.78 -34.67
N ILE A 699 -5.40 40.56 -34.33
CA ILE A 699 -6.33 39.47 -34.00
C ILE A 699 -7.01 39.68 -32.64
N LEU A 700 -6.30 40.22 -31.65
CA LEU A 700 -6.86 40.51 -30.33
C LEU A 700 -7.86 41.66 -30.40
N ARG A 701 -7.59 42.71 -31.19
CA ARG A 701 -8.58 43.77 -31.46
C ARG A 701 -9.83 43.24 -32.16
N LEU A 702 -9.68 42.30 -33.10
CA LEU A 702 -10.81 41.68 -33.78
C LEU A 702 -11.63 40.80 -32.83
N ALA A 703 -10.97 39.89 -32.11
CA ALA A 703 -11.60 38.99 -31.15
C ALA A 703 -12.25 39.76 -29.99
N GLY A 704 -11.56 40.75 -29.43
CA GLY A 704 -12.07 41.62 -28.37
C GLY A 704 -13.32 42.40 -28.80
N LYS A 705 -13.34 42.95 -30.01
CA LYS A 705 -14.55 43.60 -30.58
C LYS A 705 -15.72 42.63 -30.74
N ILE A 706 -15.47 41.41 -31.23
CA ILE A 706 -16.52 40.39 -31.39
C ILE A 706 -17.12 40.02 -30.03
N ILE A 707 -16.28 39.81 -29.02
CA ILE A 707 -16.73 39.48 -27.67
C ILE A 707 -17.48 40.65 -27.04
N ALA A 708 -16.98 41.88 -27.18
CA ALA A 708 -17.64 43.08 -26.62
C ALA A 708 -19.00 43.39 -27.28
N CYS A 709 -19.18 43.06 -28.56
CA CYS A 709 -20.46 43.21 -29.26
C CYS A 709 -21.45 42.08 -28.98
N ALA A 710 -20.98 40.92 -28.51
CA ALA A 710 -21.84 39.77 -28.22
C ALA A 710 -22.62 39.99 -26.91
N LYS A 711 -23.83 39.42 -26.84
CA LYS A 711 -24.57 39.39 -25.57
C LYS A 711 -23.83 38.46 -24.60
N PRO A 712 -23.66 38.82 -23.31
CA PRO A 712 -22.93 38.00 -22.35
C PRO A 712 -23.38 36.54 -22.31
N GLU A 713 -24.70 36.29 -22.25
CA GLU A 713 -25.30 34.95 -22.22
C GLU A 713 -24.99 34.10 -23.47
N SER A 714 -24.60 34.72 -24.58
CA SER A 714 -24.29 34.03 -25.83
C SER A 714 -22.81 33.70 -26.01
N VAL A 715 -21.96 34.07 -25.05
CA VAL A 715 -20.53 33.76 -25.03
C VAL A 715 -20.29 32.54 -24.13
N MET A 716 -19.64 31.52 -24.69
CA MET A 716 -19.35 30.26 -24.01
C MET A 716 -17.87 29.90 -24.16
N ALA A 717 -17.31 29.25 -23.13
CA ALA A 717 -15.96 28.69 -23.17
C ALA A 717 -15.97 27.18 -22.95
N VAL A 718 -15.17 26.45 -23.71
CA VAL A 718 -14.95 25.00 -23.53
C VAL A 718 -13.46 24.72 -23.32
N ALA A 719 -13.14 23.94 -22.30
CA ALA A 719 -11.77 23.53 -21.97
C ALA A 719 -11.48 22.09 -22.36
N GLY A 720 -10.36 21.89 -23.06
CA GLY A 720 -9.85 20.58 -23.46
C GLY A 720 -8.94 19.92 -22.41
N PRO A 721 -8.38 18.74 -22.74
CA PRO A 721 -7.80 17.80 -21.76
C PRO A 721 -6.45 18.25 -21.16
N HIS A 722 -5.75 19.18 -21.81
CA HIS A 722 -4.39 19.60 -21.41
C HIS A 722 -4.31 21.01 -20.78
N CYS A 723 -5.46 21.63 -20.47
CA CYS A 723 -5.49 22.95 -19.85
C CYS A 723 -4.93 22.93 -18.42
N ASN A 724 -4.05 23.87 -18.10
CA ASN A 724 -3.61 24.10 -16.71
C ASN A 724 -4.64 24.93 -15.92
N VAL A 725 -4.55 24.87 -14.60
CA VAL A 725 -5.49 25.54 -13.68
C VAL A 725 -5.45 27.07 -13.84
N GLU A 726 -4.27 27.65 -14.08
CA GLU A 726 -4.08 29.09 -14.31
C GLU A 726 -4.97 29.61 -15.44
N THR A 727 -5.01 28.87 -16.56
CA THR A 727 -5.78 29.23 -17.75
C THR A 727 -7.27 29.03 -17.51
N LEU A 728 -7.65 27.94 -16.84
CA LEU A 728 -9.03 27.66 -16.47
C LEU A 728 -9.61 28.74 -15.56
N VAL A 729 -8.88 29.15 -14.53
CA VAL A 729 -9.31 30.24 -13.64
C VAL A 729 -9.35 31.57 -14.39
N THR A 730 -8.36 31.84 -15.22
CA THR A 730 -8.32 33.12 -15.96
C THR A 730 -9.47 33.26 -16.94
N CYS A 731 -9.81 32.18 -17.66
CA CYS A 731 -10.96 32.18 -18.55
C CYS A 731 -12.26 32.33 -17.76
N LYS A 732 -12.40 31.63 -16.63
CA LYS A 732 -13.58 31.74 -15.78
C LYS A 732 -13.77 33.16 -15.22
N ASP A 733 -12.74 33.77 -14.67
CA ASP A 733 -12.82 35.16 -14.17
C ASP A 733 -13.13 36.14 -15.31
N PHE A 734 -12.59 35.92 -16.51
CA PHE A 734 -12.90 36.71 -17.69
C PHE A 734 -14.38 36.63 -18.10
N LEU A 735 -14.94 35.42 -18.24
CA LEU A 735 -16.35 35.26 -18.60
C LEU A 735 -17.28 35.79 -17.50
N ASN A 736 -16.96 35.55 -16.23
CA ASN A 736 -17.76 36.05 -15.11
C ASN A 736 -17.82 37.58 -15.10
N MET A 737 -16.71 38.28 -15.41
CA MET A 737 -16.70 39.74 -15.53
C MET A 737 -17.47 40.25 -16.75
N LEU A 738 -17.53 39.47 -17.84
CA LEU A 738 -18.41 39.75 -18.98
C LEU A 738 -19.90 39.62 -18.61
N GLY A 739 -20.21 38.83 -17.57
CA GLY A 739 -21.57 38.47 -17.17
C GLY A 739 -22.04 37.13 -17.74
N SER A 740 -21.13 36.25 -18.17
CA SER A 740 -21.42 34.88 -18.61
C SER A 740 -20.91 33.86 -17.60
N GLU A 741 -21.73 32.87 -17.27
CA GLU A 741 -21.34 31.71 -16.44
C GLU A 741 -21.17 30.42 -17.27
N HIS A 742 -21.06 30.55 -18.59
CA HIS A 742 -21.05 29.42 -19.52
C HIS A 742 -19.62 28.89 -19.76
N THR A 743 -19.03 28.32 -18.71
CA THR A 743 -17.73 27.63 -18.77
C THR A 743 -17.93 26.12 -18.63
N TYR A 744 -17.53 25.35 -19.65
CA TYR A 744 -17.75 23.92 -19.71
C TYR A 744 -16.48 23.12 -20.00
N ILE A 745 -16.39 21.90 -19.48
CA ILE A 745 -15.41 20.89 -19.91
C ILE A 745 -16.02 20.12 -21.09
N GLU A 746 -15.21 19.62 -22.02
CA GLU A 746 -15.70 18.85 -23.18
C GLU A 746 -16.68 17.74 -22.77
N ARG A 747 -16.30 16.97 -21.74
CA ARG A 747 -17.05 15.80 -21.26
C ARG A 747 -18.10 16.11 -20.22
N GLY A 748 -19.14 15.27 -20.19
CA GLY A 748 -20.28 15.33 -19.28
C GLY A 748 -20.00 14.75 -17.89
N LEU A 749 -20.90 15.02 -16.94
CA LEU A 749 -20.92 14.34 -15.65
C LEU A 749 -22.35 14.35 -15.16
N TYR A 750 -23.04 13.21 -15.29
CA TYR A 750 -24.49 13.11 -15.02
C TYR A 750 -24.82 12.21 -13.85
N HIS A 751 -23.82 11.62 -13.18
CA HIS A 751 -24.07 10.72 -12.06
C HIS A 751 -24.51 11.45 -10.78
N THR A 752 -24.16 12.73 -10.61
CA THR A 752 -24.53 13.51 -9.42
C THR A 752 -25.35 14.76 -9.74
N ILE A 753 -26.25 15.10 -8.82
CA ILE A 753 -27.08 16.33 -8.88
C ILE A 753 -26.22 17.55 -8.54
N SER A 754 -25.22 17.39 -7.66
CA SER A 754 -24.30 18.46 -7.24
C SER A 754 -23.18 18.76 -8.24
N GLY A 755 -23.04 17.96 -9.31
CA GLY A 755 -21.93 18.08 -10.24
C GLY A 755 -20.57 18.08 -9.54
N GLY A 756 -19.87 19.22 -9.58
CA GLY A 756 -18.51 19.41 -9.04
C GLY A 756 -18.42 19.86 -7.58
N ASP A 757 -19.52 20.03 -6.84
CA ASP A 757 -19.47 20.62 -5.49
C ASP A 757 -18.61 19.82 -4.48
N LEU A 758 -18.68 18.49 -4.54
CA LEU A 758 -17.90 17.59 -3.69
C LEU A 758 -16.77 16.94 -4.50
N ARG A 759 -15.52 17.17 -4.09
CA ARG A 759 -14.35 16.49 -4.67
C ARG A 759 -14.47 14.98 -4.67
N ALA A 760 -15.12 14.43 -3.66
CA ALA A 760 -15.28 13.00 -3.52
C ALA A 760 -16.13 12.36 -4.64
N ALA A 761 -16.96 13.16 -5.31
CA ALA A 761 -17.85 12.70 -6.37
C ALA A 761 -17.14 12.48 -7.72
N TYR A 762 -15.94 12.99 -7.94
CA TYR A 762 -15.24 12.88 -9.22
C TYR A 762 -13.77 12.45 -9.12
N SER A 763 -13.21 12.33 -7.91
CA SER A 763 -11.79 12.01 -7.71
C SER A 763 -11.56 10.56 -7.23
N LEU A 764 -10.30 10.15 -7.29
CA LEU A 764 -9.77 9.00 -6.59
C LEU A 764 -9.70 9.32 -5.09
N ASN A 765 -10.62 8.73 -4.34
CA ASN A 765 -10.81 9.01 -2.92
C ASN A 765 -9.81 8.30 -2.01
N ILE A 766 -9.18 7.23 -2.49
CA ILE A 766 -8.05 6.58 -1.83
C ILE A 766 -6.71 7.12 -2.35
N ASN A 767 -5.67 7.05 -1.52
CA ASN A 767 -4.30 7.28 -1.97
C ASN A 767 -3.81 6.06 -2.79
N MET A 768 -3.22 6.31 -3.97
CA MET A 768 -2.68 5.32 -4.90
C MET A 768 -1.69 4.36 -4.23
N LYS A 769 -0.95 4.83 -3.22
CA LYS A 769 -0.07 3.98 -2.41
C LYS A 769 -0.82 2.88 -1.67
N ASP A 770 -2.00 3.19 -1.15
CA ASP A 770 -2.77 2.31 -0.28
C ASP A 770 -3.57 1.26 -1.07
N ILE A 771 -3.73 1.42 -2.39
CA ILE A 771 -4.35 0.43 -3.29
C ILE A 771 -3.66 -0.94 -3.17
N ALA A 772 -2.34 -0.96 -2.95
CA ALA A 772 -1.58 -2.19 -2.76
C ALA A 772 -2.00 -2.99 -1.50
N GLN A 773 -2.84 -2.44 -0.62
CA GLN A 773 -3.40 -3.09 0.58
C GLN A 773 -4.84 -3.58 0.40
N ALA A 774 -5.40 -3.48 -0.82
CA ALA A 774 -6.75 -3.93 -1.11
C ALA A 774 -6.86 -5.46 -1.08
N ASP A 775 -8.01 -5.96 -0.60
CA ASP A 775 -8.32 -7.39 -0.54
C ASP A 775 -9.22 -7.83 -1.71
N LYS A 776 -10.19 -6.97 -2.07
CA LYS A 776 -11.14 -7.20 -3.16
C LYS A 776 -11.38 -5.89 -3.92
N ILE A 777 -11.34 -5.96 -5.24
CA ILE A 777 -11.53 -4.81 -6.12
C ILE A 777 -12.70 -5.09 -7.07
N LEU A 778 -13.59 -4.11 -7.24
CA LEU A 778 -14.66 -4.12 -8.23
C LEU A 778 -14.42 -3.00 -9.24
N LEU A 779 -14.34 -3.36 -10.52
CA LEU A 779 -14.25 -2.42 -11.65
C LEU A 779 -15.62 -2.34 -12.34
N ILE A 780 -16.14 -1.13 -12.54
CA ILE A 780 -17.45 -0.89 -13.16
C ILE A 780 -17.25 -0.02 -14.39
N GLY A 781 -17.45 -0.63 -15.57
CA GLY A 781 -17.37 0.02 -16.88
C GLY A 781 -16.11 0.85 -17.08
N THR A 782 -14.96 0.30 -16.70
CA THR A 782 -13.65 0.95 -16.84
C THR A 782 -12.61 -0.07 -17.25
N ASN A 783 -11.68 0.35 -18.10
CA ASN A 783 -10.47 -0.39 -18.37
C ASN A 783 -9.24 0.40 -17.86
N PRO A 784 -8.83 0.22 -16.59
CA PRO A 784 -7.72 0.95 -16.01
C PRO A 784 -6.41 0.72 -16.76
N ARG A 785 -6.25 -0.38 -17.50
CA ARG A 785 -5.03 -0.65 -18.27
C ARG A 785 -4.75 0.45 -19.29
N PHE A 786 -5.78 0.97 -19.97
CA PHE A 786 -5.61 1.99 -21.00
C PHE A 786 -5.99 3.40 -20.52
N GLU A 787 -6.97 3.51 -19.62
CA GLU A 787 -7.39 4.80 -19.05
C GLU A 787 -6.34 5.39 -18.09
N ALA A 788 -5.75 4.55 -17.23
CA ALA A 788 -4.77 4.97 -16.24
C ALA A 788 -3.70 3.86 -16.01
N PRO A 789 -2.75 3.67 -16.94
CA PRO A 789 -1.80 2.55 -16.93
C PRO A 789 -1.03 2.38 -15.62
N VAL A 790 -0.64 3.49 -14.99
CA VAL A 790 0.10 3.48 -13.72
C VAL A 790 -0.79 3.05 -12.55
N LEU A 791 -2.08 3.41 -12.57
CA LEU A 791 -3.07 2.89 -11.60
C LEU A 791 -3.24 1.38 -11.77
N ASN A 792 -3.32 0.91 -13.02
CA ASN A 792 -3.39 -0.52 -13.32
C ASN A 792 -2.18 -1.30 -12.77
N ALA A 793 -0.97 -0.74 -12.88
CA ALA A 793 0.22 -1.33 -12.27
C ALA A 793 0.11 -1.46 -10.73
N ARG A 794 -0.56 -0.52 -10.05
CA ARG A 794 -0.84 -0.61 -8.60
C ARG A 794 -1.89 -1.67 -8.27
N ILE A 795 -2.95 -1.76 -9.08
CA ILE A 795 -3.96 -2.82 -8.95
C ILE A 795 -3.31 -4.18 -9.14
N ARG A 796 -2.44 -4.33 -10.14
CA ARG A 796 -1.65 -5.54 -10.35
C ARG A 796 -0.74 -5.85 -9.17
N GLN A 797 -0.10 -4.84 -8.58
CA GLN A 797 0.71 -5.03 -7.38
C GLN A 797 -0.12 -5.60 -6.22
N ALA A 798 -1.37 -5.14 -6.03
CA ALA A 798 -2.29 -5.70 -5.05
C ALA A 798 -2.67 -7.15 -5.37
N TYR A 799 -2.94 -7.46 -6.64
CA TYR A 799 -3.21 -8.81 -7.12
C TYR A 799 -2.07 -9.79 -6.79
N MET A 800 -0.82 -9.42 -7.09
CA MET A 800 0.35 -10.26 -6.87
C MET A 800 0.73 -10.41 -5.38
N ASN A 801 0.62 -9.34 -4.59
CA ASN A 801 1.12 -9.34 -3.21
C ASN A 801 0.10 -9.86 -2.19
N ASN A 802 -1.20 -9.61 -2.40
CA ASN A 802 -2.26 -9.92 -1.45
C ASN A 802 -3.21 -11.03 -1.91
N GLU A 803 -3.01 -11.62 -3.10
CA GLU A 803 -3.98 -12.52 -3.73
C GLU A 803 -5.37 -11.87 -3.85
N CYS A 804 -5.40 -10.59 -4.25
CA CYS A 804 -6.62 -9.79 -4.32
C CYS A 804 -7.59 -10.32 -5.39
N ASP A 805 -8.84 -10.57 -5.02
CA ASP A 805 -9.89 -10.93 -5.98
C ASP A 805 -10.36 -9.69 -6.74
N ILE A 806 -10.32 -9.72 -8.07
CA ILE A 806 -10.77 -8.62 -8.93
C ILE A 806 -12.04 -9.04 -9.67
N TYR A 807 -13.08 -8.22 -9.54
CA TYR A 807 -14.37 -8.40 -10.19
C TYR A 807 -14.62 -7.29 -11.19
N VAL A 808 -15.26 -7.62 -12.31
CA VAL A 808 -15.57 -6.67 -13.38
C VAL A 808 -17.07 -6.71 -13.70
N ILE A 809 -17.68 -5.53 -13.83
CA ILE A 809 -19.00 -5.33 -14.41
C ILE A 809 -18.81 -4.42 -15.62
N GLY A 810 -19.09 -4.92 -16.82
CA GLY A 810 -18.84 -4.23 -18.07
C GLY A 810 -18.52 -5.20 -19.21
N PRO A 811 -18.12 -4.68 -20.38
CA PRO A 811 -17.74 -5.51 -21.52
C PRO A 811 -16.46 -6.28 -21.24
N GLU A 812 -16.29 -7.41 -21.92
CA GLU A 812 -15.03 -8.16 -21.86
C GLU A 812 -13.88 -7.33 -22.47
N CYS A 813 -12.84 -7.11 -21.68
CA CYS A 813 -11.68 -6.29 -22.04
C CYS A 813 -10.36 -7.04 -21.78
N GLU A 814 -9.27 -6.53 -22.34
CA GLU A 814 -7.93 -7.12 -22.19
C GLU A 814 -7.25 -6.67 -20.89
N TYR A 815 -7.32 -7.49 -19.84
CA TYR A 815 -6.65 -7.25 -18.56
C TYR A 815 -5.34 -8.05 -18.42
N ASN A 816 -4.38 -7.51 -17.68
CA ASN A 816 -3.09 -8.17 -17.45
C ASN A 816 -3.13 -9.20 -16.30
N TYR A 817 -4.26 -9.33 -15.62
CA TYR A 817 -4.47 -10.22 -14.47
C TYR A 817 -5.82 -10.91 -14.58
N HIS A 818 -6.01 -11.99 -13.83
CA HIS A 818 -7.27 -12.73 -13.84
C HIS A 818 -8.40 -11.88 -13.24
N VAL A 819 -9.52 -11.77 -13.97
CA VAL A 819 -10.71 -11.02 -13.56
C VAL A 819 -11.93 -11.94 -13.53
N ASN A 820 -12.79 -11.75 -12.52
CA ASN A 820 -14.07 -12.45 -12.40
C ASN A 820 -15.19 -11.56 -12.96
N TYR A 821 -15.71 -11.90 -14.14
CA TYR A 821 -16.82 -11.17 -14.76
C TYR A 821 -18.15 -11.48 -14.06
N LEU A 822 -18.85 -10.43 -13.61
CA LEU A 822 -20.17 -10.55 -12.96
C LEU A 822 -21.34 -10.34 -13.95
N GLY A 823 -21.07 -9.65 -15.06
CA GLY A 823 -21.97 -9.37 -16.18
C GLY A 823 -21.73 -7.99 -16.82
N SER A 824 -22.34 -7.73 -17.97
CA SER A 824 -22.24 -6.46 -18.72
C SER A 824 -23.26 -5.40 -18.29
N ASP A 825 -24.35 -5.83 -17.65
CA ASP A 825 -25.54 -4.97 -17.48
C ASP A 825 -25.63 -4.35 -16.08
N LEU A 826 -26.37 -3.25 -15.98
CA LEU A 826 -26.69 -2.57 -14.72
C LEU A 826 -27.38 -3.49 -13.70
N GLY A 827 -28.08 -4.55 -14.13
CA GLY A 827 -28.67 -5.55 -13.23
C GLY A 827 -27.62 -6.36 -12.43
N SER A 828 -26.43 -6.54 -13.01
CA SER A 828 -25.34 -7.33 -12.41
C SER A 828 -24.72 -6.68 -11.18
N ILE A 829 -24.94 -5.37 -10.96
CA ILE A 829 -24.50 -4.64 -9.77
C ILE A 829 -25.07 -5.26 -8.48
N SER A 830 -26.25 -5.88 -8.55
CA SER A 830 -26.84 -6.60 -7.41
C SER A 830 -25.94 -7.73 -6.89
N LYS A 831 -25.21 -8.42 -7.78
CA LYS A 831 -24.28 -9.51 -7.46
C LYS A 831 -23.01 -9.00 -6.76
N ALA A 832 -22.68 -7.72 -6.87
CA ALA A 832 -21.50 -7.11 -6.26
C ALA A 832 -21.49 -7.27 -4.73
N THR A 833 -22.65 -7.24 -4.08
CA THR A 833 -22.78 -7.43 -2.62
C THR A 833 -22.25 -8.80 -2.18
N GLN A 834 -22.52 -9.85 -2.97
CA GLN A 834 -22.03 -11.19 -2.68
C GLN A 834 -20.53 -11.31 -2.98
N ALA A 835 -20.06 -10.73 -4.09
CA ALA A 835 -18.66 -10.74 -4.49
C ALA A 835 -17.75 -10.08 -3.44
N LEU A 836 -18.14 -8.90 -2.95
CA LEU A 836 -17.37 -8.13 -1.97
C LEU A 836 -17.54 -8.61 -0.52
N ARG A 837 -18.42 -9.58 -0.25
CA ARG A 837 -18.67 -10.08 1.10
C ARG A 837 -17.37 -10.60 1.72
N GLY A 838 -17.12 -10.20 2.97
CA GLY A 838 -15.95 -10.61 3.76
C GLY A 838 -14.66 -9.83 3.50
N ALA A 839 -14.64 -8.87 2.56
CA ALA A 839 -13.51 -7.96 2.38
C ALA A 839 -13.30 -7.06 3.62
N LYS A 840 -12.04 -6.83 4.02
CA LYS A 840 -11.72 -5.82 5.04
C LYS A 840 -11.43 -4.47 4.38
N ASN A 841 -10.71 -4.52 3.27
CA ASN A 841 -10.33 -3.36 2.47
C ASN A 841 -10.91 -3.50 1.04
N PRO A 842 -12.24 -3.34 0.86
CA PRO A 842 -12.83 -3.35 -0.48
C PRO A 842 -12.56 -2.02 -1.21
N LEU A 843 -12.39 -2.08 -2.52
CA LEU A 843 -12.35 -0.90 -3.40
C LEU A 843 -13.30 -1.09 -4.58
N ILE A 844 -13.98 0.00 -4.95
CA ILE A 844 -14.85 0.08 -6.11
C ILE A 844 -14.34 1.21 -7.00
N PHE A 845 -13.99 0.88 -8.24
CA PHE A 845 -13.61 1.85 -9.26
C PHE A 845 -14.72 1.98 -10.30
N ILE A 846 -15.10 3.22 -10.59
CA ILE A 846 -16.11 3.56 -11.59
C ILE A 846 -15.41 4.36 -12.68
N GLY A 847 -15.55 3.93 -13.94
CA GLY A 847 -15.02 4.67 -15.09
C GLY A 847 -15.78 5.96 -15.31
N ILE A 848 -15.06 7.04 -15.64
CA ILE A 848 -15.68 8.33 -15.93
C ILE A 848 -16.63 8.27 -17.13
N ALA A 849 -16.33 7.44 -18.14
CA ALA A 849 -17.19 7.21 -19.30
C ALA A 849 -18.60 6.74 -18.91
N GLN A 850 -18.75 5.99 -17.81
CA GLN A 850 -20.06 5.59 -17.30
C GLN A 850 -20.72 6.66 -16.44
N ALA A 851 -19.93 7.48 -15.75
CA ALA A 851 -20.45 8.64 -15.04
C ALA A 851 -20.91 9.77 -15.99
N GLU A 852 -20.36 9.80 -17.20
CA GLU A 852 -20.69 10.66 -18.34
C GLU A 852 -22.01 10.30 -19.03
N THR A 853 -22.65 9.17 -18.70
CA THR A 853 -23.92 8.76 -19.32
C THR A 853 -25.07 8.80 -18.31
N ALA A 854 -26.30 8.65 -18.79
CA ALA A 854 -27.48 8.49 -17.92
C ALA A 854 -27.38 7.25 -16.99
N HIS A 855 -26.46 6.31 -17.27
CA HIS A 855 -26.17 5.17 -16.38
C HIS A 855 -25.55 5.60 -15.06
N GLY A 856 -24.78 6.68 -15.01
CA GLY A 856 -23.98 7.07 -13.84
C GLY A 856 -24.79 7.18 -12.54
N GLY A 857 -25.94 7.85 -12.57
CA GLY A 857 -26.79 8.00 -11.39
C GLY A 857 -27.46 6.68 -10.97
N ASN A 858 -27.79 5.84 -11.94
CA ASN A 858 -28.34 4.51 -11.70
C ASN A 858 -27.30 3.56 -11.07
N ILE A 859 -26.04 3.65 -11.50
CA ILE A 859 -24.91 2.91 -10.92
C ILE A 859 -24.75 3.30 -9.44
N LEU A 860 -24.68 4.61 -9.14
CA LEU A 860 -24.57 5.08 -7.76
C LEU A 860 -25.74 4.64 -6.88
N ASN A 861 -26.97 4.75 -7.38
CA ASN A 861 -28.16 4.31 -6.64
C ASN A 861 -28.08 2.81 -6.30
N LYS A 862 -27.76 1.96 -7.28
CA LYS A 862 -27.61 0.51 -7.09
C LYS A 862 -26.42 0.13 -6.20
N LEU A 863 -25.36 0.94 -6.14
CA LEU A 863 -24.21 0.74 -5.26
C LEU A 863 -24.47 1.16 -3.82
N THR A 864 -25.42 2.08 -3.57
CA THR A 864 -25.79 2.54 -2.22
C THR A 864 -25.99 1.40 -1.21
N PRO A 865 -26.79 0.34 -1.48
CA PRO A 865 -26.94 -0.77 -0.54
C PRO A 865 -25.63 -1.55 -0.33
N VAL A 866 -24.81 -1.69 -1.39
CA VAL A 866 -23.50 -2.35 -1.31
C VAL A 866 -22.60 -1.60 -0.34
N ILE A 867 -22.49 -0.28 -0.48
CA ILE A 867 -21.66 0.58 0.36
C ILE A 867 -22.14 0.57 1.82
N LYS A 868 -23.46 0.69 2.04
CA LYS A 868 -24.06 0.61 3.39
C LYS A 868 -23.79 -0.74 4.07
N SER A 869 -23.59 -1.82 3.33
CA SER A 869 -23.24 -3.12 3.93
C SER A 869 -21.81 -3.14 4.53
N PHE A 870 -20.95 -2.19 4.14
CA PHE A 870 -19.55 -2.10 4.57
C PHE A 870 -19.27 -1.02 5.63
N LEU A 871 -20.22 -0.76 6.55
CA LEU A 871 -20.10 0.16 7.70
C LEU A 871 -18.92 -0.11 8.68
N LYS A 872 -18.15 -1.19 8.49
CA LYS A 872 -17.04 -1.62 9.37
C LYS A 872 -15.65 -1.29 8.83
N VAL A 873 -15.56 -0.63 7.68
CA VAL A 873 -14.30 -0.20 7.06
C VAL A 873 -13.63 0.89 7.92
N PRO A 874 -12.28 0.93 8.02
CA PRO A 874 -11.60 1.99 8.77
C PRO A 874 -12.00 3.38 8.23
N PRO A 875 -12.14 4.39 9.11
CA PRO A 875 -12.69 5.70 8.73
C PRO A 875 -11.87 6.44 7.65
N ASN A 876 -10.60 6.08 7.48
CA ASN A 876 -9.69 6.67 6.49
C ASN A 876 -9.68 5.91 5.15
N TRP A 877 -10.53 4.90 4.98
CA TRP A 877 -10.55 4.06 3.77
C TRP A 877 -11.82 4.29 2.98
N ASN A 878 -11.67 5.04 1.89
CA ASN A 878 -12.76 5.37 0.99
C ASN A 878 -12.96 4.27 -0.06
N ILE A 879 -14.18 3.73 -0.11
CA ILE A 879 -14.52 2.59 -0.95
C ILE A 879 -14.74 3.00 -2.41
N ILE A 880 -15.47 4.10 -2.65
CA ILE A 880 -15.85 4.56 -3.99
C ILE A 880 -14.73 5.42 -4.57
N ASN A 881 -14.33 5.11 -5.78
CA ASN A 881 -13.28 5.82 -6.50
C ASN A 881 -13.67 6.01 -7.97
N PHE A 882 -13.41 7.19 -8.52
CA PHE A 882 -13.63 7.49 -9.93
C PHE A 882 -12.29 7.49 -10.67
N ILE A 883 -12.26 6.83 -11.82
CA ILE A 883 -11.10 6.85 -12.72
C ILE A 883 -11.37 7.88 -13.81
N THR A 884 -10.60 8.96 -13.78
CA THR A 884 -10.64 10.01 -14.80
C THR A 884 -9.53 9.78 -15.83
N ARG A 885 -9.76 10.23 -17.07
CA ARG A 885 -8.80 10.06 -18.17
C ARG A 885 -7.92 11.29 -18.41
N GLU A 886 -8.50 12.48 -18.28
CA GLU A 886 -7.88 13.74 -18.71
C GLU A 886 -7.19 14.46 -17.55
N ALA A 887 -6.09 15.16 -17.85
CA ALA A 887 -5.30 15.88 -16.84
C ALA A 887 -5.95 17.20 -16.36
N SER A 888 -6.72 17.87 -17.23
CA SER A 888 -7.39 19.13 -16.88
C SER A 888 -8.67 18.92 -16.06
N PHE A 889 -9.30 17.74 -16.15
CA PHE A 889 -10.63 17.46 -15.63
C PHE A 889 -10.79 17.77 -14.14
N ALA A 890 -9.92 17.21 -13.29
CA ALA A 890 -9.97 17.44 -11.85
C ALA A 890 -9.70 18.91 -11.47
N GLY A 891 -8.81 19.58 -12.22
CA GLY A 891 -8.49 20.99 -12.03
C GLY A 891 -9.63 21.93 -12.42
N ALA A 892 -10.33 21.62 -13.52
CA ALA A 892 -11.47 22.38 -14.01
C ALA A 892 -12.67 22.27 -13.04
N LEU A 893 -12.97 21.07 -12.55
CA LEU A 893 -14.01 20.86 -11.53
C LEU A 893 -13.69 21.59 -10.22
N GLU A 894 -12.44 21.53 -9.75
CA GLU A 894 -12.01 22.27 -8.56
C GLU A 894 -12.07 23.79 -8.76
N ALA A 895 -11.85 24.29 -9.99
CA ALA A 895 -12.05 25.68 -10.36
C ALA A 895 -13.53 26.05 -10.52
N GLY A 896 -14.45 25.07 -10.44
CA GLY A 896 -15.90 25.22 -10.55
C GLY A 896 -16.39 25.41 -11.99
N TRP A 897 -15.78 24.71 -12.96
CA TRP A 897 -16.30 24.59 -14.32
C TRP A 897 -17.45 23.59 -14.35
N LYS A 898 -18.40 23.80 -15.27
CA LYS A 898 -19.54 22.90 -15.49
C LYS A 898 -19.11 21.76 -16.42
N CYS A 899 -19.73 20.59 -16.33
CA CYS A 899 -19.49 19.50 -17.29
C CYS A 899 -20.52 19.53 -18.43
N GLY A 900 -20.19 18.86 -19.55
CA GLY A 900 -21.13 18.62 -20.65
C GLY A 900 -21.08 19.71 -21.72
N GLY A 901 -19.90 19.98 -22.26
CA GLY A 901 -19.69 20.99 -23.30
C GLY A 901 -20.56 20.76 -24.54
N LEU A 902 -20.66 19.53 -25.03
CA LEU A 902 -21.44 19.22 -26.23
C LEU A 902 -22.94 19.53 -26.05
N GLU A 903 -23.55 19.09 -24.95
CA GLU A 903 -24.96 19.37 -24.65
C GLU A 903 -25.20 20.87 -24.43
N ALA A 904 -24.28 21.54 -23.76
CA ALA A 904 -24.34 22.98 -23.53
C ALA A 904 -24.32 23.77 -24.85
N VAL A 905 -23.50 23.36 -25.83
CA VAL A 905 -23.47 23.98 -27.15
C VAL A 905 -24.80 23.82 -27.89
N HIS A 906 -25.43 22.64 -27.82
CA HIS A 906 -26.73 22.40 -28.47
C HIS A 906 -27.88 23.17 -27.83
N THR A 907 -27.85 23.34 -26.51
CA THR A 907 -28.90 24.03 -25.74
C THR A 907 -28.77 25.55 -25.82
N LEU A 908 -27.57 26.09 -25.59
CA LEU A 908 -27.32 27.53 -25.53
C LEU A 908 -27.16 28.16 -26.92
N LYS A 909 -26.67 27.40 -27.91
CA LYS A 909 -26.35 27.88 -29.27
C LYS A 909 -25.54 29.18 -29.24
N PRO A 910 -24.30 29.15 -28.73
CA PRO A 910 -23.50 30.35 -28.51
C PRO A 910 -23.18 31.08 -29.82
N THR A 911 -23.13 32.42 -29.76
CA THR A 911 -22.67 33.26 -30.88
C THR A 911 -21.15 33.33 -30.92
N VAL A 912 -20.50 33.24 -29.76
CA VAL A 912 -19.04 33.21 -29.62
C VAL A 912 -18.66 32.02 -28.74
N LEU A 913 -17.79 31.16 -29.28
CA LEU A 913 -17.23 30.01 -28.57
C LEU A 913 -15.72 30.18 -28.42
N ILE A 914 -15.24 30.22 -27.18
CA ILE A 914 -13.82 30.18 -26.85
C ILE A 914 -13.44 28.73 -26.57
N SER A 915 -12.73 28.09 -27.50
CA SER A 915 -12.17 26.75 -27.30
C SER A 915 -10.75 26.86 -26.75
N LEU A 916 -10.51 26.30 -25.56
CA LEU A 916 -9.19 26.19 -24.94
C LEU A 916 -8.65 24.78 -25.21
N GLY A 917 -8.05 24.57 -26.38
CA GLY A 917 -7.49 23.28 -26.80
C GLY A 917 -8.50 22.13 -26.77
N ALA A 918 -9.79 22.46 -26.93
CA ALA A 918 -10.89 21.50 -27.01
C ALA A 918 -11.10 21.15 -28.48
N ASP A 919 -10.85 19.89 -28.82
CA ASP A 919 -10.93 19.35 -30.18
C ASP A 919 -11.94 18.21 -30.30
N GLU A 920 -12.24 17.47 -29.23
CA GLU A 920 -13.14 16.30 -29.26
C GLU A 920 -14.57 16.72 -29.64
N ILE A 921 -15.03 17.87 -29.13
CA ILE A 921 -16.38 18.39 -29.41
C ILE A 921 -16.66 18.60 -30.90
N PHE A 922 -15.62 18.87 -31.70
CA PHE A 922 -15.76 19.23 -33.11
C PHE A 922 -15.85 18.01 -34.04
N TYR A 923 -15.66 16.80 -33.50
CA TYR A 923 -15.93 15.56 -34.23
C TYR A 923 -17.44 15.32 -34.38
N ASP A 924 -18.21 15.59 -33.32
CA ASP A 924 -19.66 15.36 -33.30
C ASP A 924 -20.47 16.61 -33.68
N TRP A 925 -19.94 17.80 -33.37
CA TRP A 925 -20.62 19.06 -33.63
C TRP A 925 -19.87 19.95 -34.62
N LYS A 926 -20.59 20.39 -35.66
CA LYS A 926 -20.11 21.39 -36.61
C LYS A 926 -20.68 22.77 -36.27
N PRO A 927 -19.84 23.79 -36.03
CA PRO A 927 -20.32 25.11 -35.68
C PRO A 927 -21.11 25.72 -36.85
N PRO A 928 -22.27 26.35 -36.58
CA PRO A 928 -23.00 27.08 -37.60
C PRO A 928 -22.20 28.32 -38.04
N THR A 929 -22.45 28.82 -39.24
CA THR A 929 -21.75 30.01 -39.79
C THR A 929 -21.97 31.28 -38.97
N THR A 930 -23.01 31.32 -38.14
CA THR A 930 -23.31 32.41 -37.21
C THR A 930 -22.47 32.36 -35.92
N CYS A 931 -21.81 31.23 -35.63
CA CYS A 931 -20.97 31.07 -34.45
C CYS A 931 -19.52 31.42 -34.78
N THR A 932 -18.95 32.36 -34.03
CA THR A 932 -17.53 32.69 -34.12
C THR A 932 -16.75 31.81 -33.14
N VAL A 933 -15.84 30.99 -33.67
CA VAL A 933 -14.98 30.11 -32.85
C VAL A 933 -13.61 30.76 -32.69
N ILE A 934 -13.20 31.02 -31.45
CA ILE A 934 -11.86 31.48 -31.08
C ILE A 934 -11.14 30.28 -30.46
N TYR A 935 -10.18 29.73 -31.18
CA TYR A 935 -9.41 28.56 -30.74
C TYR A 935 -8.08 29.01 -30.13
N ILE A 936 -7.85 28.65 -28.87
CA ILE A 936 -6.61 28.86 -28.13
C ILE A 936 -6.01 27.49 -27.85
N GLY A 937 -4.91 27.15 -28.51
CA GLY A 937 -4.29 25.84 -28.37
C GLY A 937 -2.88 25.82 -28.93
N PHE A 938 -2.12 24.78 -28.59
CA PHE A 938 -0.72 24.66 -29.01
C PHE A 938 -0.53 23.77 -30.27
N GLN A 939 -1.51 22.92 -30.58
CA GLN A 939 -1.57 22.07 -31.78
C GLN A 939 -2.86 22.33 -32.54
N GLY A 940 -2.84 22.07 -33.85
CA GLY A 940 -4.03 22.20 -34.69
C GLY A 940 -4.55 20.84 -35.13
N ASP A 941 -5.80 20.54 -34.78
CA ASP A 941 -6.61 19.46 -35.36
C ASP A 941 -8.00 20.03 -35.76
N ARG A 942 -9.11 19.39 -35.37
CA ARG A 942 -10.47 19.77 -35.79
C ARG A 942 -10.92 21.12 -35.27
N GLY A 943 -10.63 21.47 -34.02
CA GLY A 943 -11.00 22.75 -33.44
C GLY A 943 -10.32 23.91 -34.13
N SER A 944 -9.07 23.73 -34.54
CA SER A 944 -8.34 24.72 -35.33
C SER A 944 -8.86 24.84 -36.77
N GLU A 945 -9.31 23.74 -37.39
CA GLU A 945 -9.84 23.71 -38.76
C GLU A 945 -11.13 24.54 -38.90
N VAL A 946 -11.99 24.51 -37.88
CA VAL A 946 -13.26 25.26 -37.88
C VAL A 946 -13.13 26.68 -37.33
N ALA A 947 -12.01 27.00 -36.66
CA ALA A 947 -11.81 28.28 -36.01
C ALA A 947 -11.93 29.48 -36.95
N THR A 948 -12.55 30.56 -36.45
CA THR A 948 -12.54 31.88 -37.09
C THR A 948 -11.28 32.65 -36.75
N ALA A 949 -10.80 32.50 -35.51
CA ALA A 949 -9.55 33.07 -35.02
C ALA A 949 -8.78 32.01 -34.24
N ILE A 950 -7.48 31.90 -34.53
CA ILE A 950 -6.55 30.99 -33.85
C ILE A 950 -5.52 31.81 -33.10
N LEU A 951 -5.42 31.58 -31.80
CA LEU A 951 -4.43 32.18 -30.92
C LEU A 951 -3.45 31.07 -30.46
N PRO A 952 -2.18 31.10 -30.90
CA PRO A 952 -1.24 30.04 -30.60
C PRO A 952 -0.84 30.06 -29.12
N GLY A 953 -1.27 29.01 -28.42
CA GLY A 953 -0.96 28.73 -27.03
C GLY A 953 0.34 27.96 -26.83
N SER A 954 0.65 27.69 -25.58
CA SER A 954 1.86 26.99 -25.14
C SER A 954 1.54 25.56 -24.68
N ALA A 955 2.44 24.61 -24.95
CA ALA A 955 2.33 23.29 -24.37
C ALA A 955 2.70 23.28 -22.86
N TYR A 956 2.34 22.21 -22.15
CA TYR A 956 2.67 22.03 -20.73
C TYR A 956 4.19 22.06 -20.46
N THR A 957 5.00 21.64 -21.45
CA THR A 957 6.47 21.67 -21.39
C THR A 957 7.06 23.05 -21.62
N GLU A 958 6.26 24.05 -22.00
CA GLU A 958 6.72 25.38 -22.42
C GLU A 958 6.35 26.50 -21.44
N ALA A 959 5.09 26.53 -21.00
CA ALA A 959 4.63 27.55 -20.06
C ALA A 959 4.66 27.10 -18.60
N GLY A 960 4.65 25.79 -18.38
CA GLY A 960 4.38 25.20 -17.08
C GLY A 960 3.00 25.58 -16.52
N GLY A 961 2.67 25.04 -15.36
CA GLY A 961 1.43 25.36 -14.67
C GLY A 961 0.99 24.28 -13.68
N ILE A 962 -0.07 24.58 -12.96
CA ILE A 962 -0.64 23.67 -11.97
C ILE A 962 -1.61 22.71 -12.67
N PHE A 963 -1.41 21.41 -12.40
CA PHE A 963 -2.32 20.33 -12.77
C PHE A 963 -2.79 19.60 -11.53
N LEU A 964 -4.02 19.09 -11.55
CA LEU A 964 -4.55 18.22 -10.51
C LEU A 964 -4.69 16.83 -11.10
N ASN A 965 -4.04 15.86 -10.48
CA ASN A 965 -4.24 14.47 -10.86
C ASN A 965 -5.62 13.97 -10.41
N MET A 966 -5.96 12.73 -10.79
CA MET A 966 -7.22 12.09 -10.39
C MET A 966 -7.40 11.96 -8.88
N GLU A 967 -6.32 11.94 -8.08
CA GLU A 967 -6.42 12.01 -6.61
C GLU A 967 -6.72 13.43 -6.10
N GLY A 968 -6.87 14.43 -6.96
CA GLY A 968 -6.97 15.83 -6.56
C GLY A 968 -5.68 16.39 -5.95
N ARG A 969 -4.53 15.73 -6.14
CA ARG A 969 -3.22 16.26 -5.73
C ARG A 969 -2.80 17.32 -6.73
N SER A 970 -2.56 18.53 -6.23
CA SER A 970 -1.99 19.61 -7.03
C SER A 970 -0.50 19.37 -7.27
N GLN A 971 -0.06 19.48 -8.51
CA GLN A 971 1.34 19.33 -8.92
C GLN A 971 1.70 20.44 -9.91
N TYR A 972 2.92 20.98 -9.84
CA TYR A 972 3.39 22.04 -10.74
C TYR A 972 4.30 21.49 -11.85
N ALA A 973 3.89 21.65 -13.10
CA ALA A 973 4.67 21.27 -14.27
C ALA A 973 5.67 22.39 -14.56
N MET A 974 6.96 22.11 -14.44
CA MET A 974 7.98 23.11 -14.78
C MET A 974 8.16 23.19 -16.29
N PRO A 975 8.31 24.41 -16.85
CA PRO A 975 8.68 24.57 -18.24
C PRO A 975 10.12 24.13 -18.48
N ALA A 976 10.35 23.45 -19.60
CA ALA A 976 11.65 22.96 -20.07
C ALA A 976 12.17 23.79 -21.25
N VAL A 977 11.29 24.09 -22.20
CA VAL A 977 11.60 24.78 -23.45
C VAL A 977 10.75 26.04 -23.59
N THR A 978 11.06 26.92 -24.54
CA THR A 978 10.23 28.11 -24.79
C THR A 978 9.16 27.86 -25.85
N PRO A 979 8.00 28.54 -25.79
CA PRO A 979 6.96 28.41 -26.82
C PRO A 979 7.48 28.77 -28.21
N PRO A 980 7.17 27.99 -29.26
CA PRO A 980 7.71 28.22 -30.60
C PRO A 980 7.15 29.49 -31.25
N GLY A 981 8.03 30.25 -31.91
CA GLY A 981 7.72 31.45 -32.69
C GLY A 981 6.94 32.52 -31.93
N LYS A 982 5.69 32.78 -32.31
CA LYS A 982 4.83 33.80 -31.68
C LYS A 982 3.86 33.23 -30.66
N ALA A 983 3.93 31.94 -30.32
CA ALA A 983 3.11 31.35 -29.27
C ALA A 983 3.32 32.03 -27.91
N ARG A 984 2.27 32.05 -27.07
CA ARG A 984 2.28 32.68 -25.74
C ARG A 984 1.61 31.76 -24.72
N HIS A 985 1.83 32.06 -23.44
CA HIS A 985 1.19 31.31 -22.36
C HIS A 985 -0.32 31.56 -22.39
N ASP A 986 -1.12 30.52 -22.26
CA ASP A 986 -2.57 30.57 -22.49
C ASP A 986 -3.28 31.59 -21.57
N TRP A 987 -2.95 31.61 -20.28
CA TRP A 987 -3.50 32.61 -19.34
C TRP A 987 -3.13 34.05 -19.70
N LYS A 988 -1.95 34.29 -20.31
CA LYS A 988 -1.55 35.63 -20.77
C LYS A 988 -2.35 36.04 -22.00
N ILE A 989 -2.65 35.09 -22.90
CA ILE A 989 -3.51 35.32 -24.06
C ILE A 989 -4.90 35.74 -23.58
N LEU A 990 -5.47 35.01 -22.63
CA LEU A 990 -6.78 35.33 -22.04
C LEU A 990 -6.78 36.67 -21.30
N ARG A 991 -5.75 36.96 -20.51
CA ARG A 991 -5.61 38.24 -19.83
C ARG A 991 -5.52 39.42 -20.79
N ALA A 992 -4.81 39.25 -21.91
CA ALA A 992 -4.76 40.26 -22.96
C ALA A 992 -6.11 40.38 -23.68
N LEU A 993 -6.75 39.26 -24.04
CA LEU A 993 -8.05 39.24 -24.69
C LEU A 993 -9.12 39.97 -23.85
N ALA A 994 -9.10 39.76 -22.53
CA ALA A 994 -9.97 40.48 -21.60
C ALA A 994 -9.78 42.01 -21.72
N GLU A 995 -8.54 42.48 -21.73
CA GLU A 995 -8.23 43.91 -21.85
C GLU A 995 -8.70 44.50 -23.18
N TYR A 996 -8.50 43.78 -24.29
CA TYR A 996 -9.00 44.20 -25.61
C TYR A 996 -10.54 44.18 -25.72
N SER A 997 -11.23 43.41 -24.89
CA SER A 997 -12.69 43.45 -24.76
C SER A 997 -13.20 44.53 -23.79
N GLY A 998 -12.31 45.30 -23.16
CA GLY A 998 -12.67 46.35 -22.20
C GLY A 998 -12.82 45.86 -20.75
N ILE A 999 -12.38 44.65 -20.44
CA ILE A 999 -12.43 44.04 -19.10
C ILE A 999 -11.03 44.02 -18.50
N CYS A 1000 -10.86 44.57 -17.30
CA CYS A 1000 -9.60 44.55 -16.58
C CYS A 1000 -9.62 43.50 -15.46
N LEU A 1001 -8.90 42.40 -15.65
CA LEU A 1001 -8.71 41.39 -14.60
C LEU A 1001 -7.76 41.92 -13.51
N TYR A 1002 -8.00 41.51 -12.27
CA TYR A 1002 -7.31 42.01 -11.07
C TYR A 1002 -5.83 41.62 -10.94
N TYR A 1003 -5.33 40.73 -11.79
CA TYR A 1003 -3.95 40.24 -11.76
C TYR A 1003 -3.24 40.52 -13.09
N SER A 1004 -1.94 40.79 -12.99
CA SER A 1004 -1.05 41.09 -14.11
C SER A 1004 0.15 40.14 -14.20
N ASP A 1005 0.49 39.48 -13.09
CA ASP A 1005 1.65 38.62 -12.96
C ASP A 1005 1.27 37.26 -12.37
N HIS A 1006 2.20 36.31 -12.43
CA HIS A 1006 1.92 34.95 -11.97
C HIS A 1006 1.67 34.87 -10.46
N ASN A 1007 2.31 35.72 -9.63
CA ASN A 1007 2.11 35.66 -8.18
C ASN A 1007 0.72 36.17 -7.79
N SER A 1008 0.25 37.26 -8.40
CA SER A 1008 -1.12 37.74 -8.18
C SER A 1008 -2.16 36.73 -8.67
N LEU A 1009 -1.88 36.02 -9.78
CA LEU A 1009 -2.71 34.88 -10.21
C LEU A 1009 -2.69 33.74 -9.20
N CYS A 1010 -1.54 33.37 -8.61
CA CYS A 1010 -1.48 32.36 -7.56
C CYS A 1010 -2.28 32.76 -6.30
N CYS A 1011 -2.31 34.05 -5.94
CA CYS A 1011 -3.20 34.54 -4.88
C CYS A 1011 -4.67 34.31 -5.24
N ARG A 1012 -5.06 34.61 -6.49
CA ARG A 1012 -6.41 34.33 -6.98
C ARG A 1012 -6.75 32.84 -6.97
N LEU A 1013 -5.81 31.97 -7.35
CA LEU A 1013 -5.98 30.52 -7.24
C LEU A 1013 -6.26 30.10 -5.79
N ALA A 1014 -5.50 30.65 -4.83
CA ALA A 1014 -5.67 30.35 -3.42
C ALA A 1014 -7.05 30.77 -2.87
N GLU A 1015 -7.61 31.88 -3.37
CA GLU A 1015 -8.95 32.35 -3.04
C GLU A 1015 -10.05 31.39 -3.52
N ILE A 1016 -9.88 30.81 -4.72
CA ILE A 1016 -10.86 29.88 -5.30
C ILE A 1016 -10.79 28.52 -4.59
N SER A 1017 -9.59 27.93 -4.53
CA SER A 1017 -9.36 26.71 -3.77
C SER A 1017 -7.96 26.71 -3.16
N PRO A 1018 -7.84 26.54 -1.82
CA PRO A 1018 -6.53 26.42 -1.19
C PRO A 1018 -5.76 25.18 -1.67
N ASN A 1019 -6.43 24.19 -2.28
CA ASN A 1019 -5.79 23.00 -2.82
C ASN A 1019 -4.79 23.31 -3.93
N PHE A 1020 -5.04 24.33 -4.75
CA PHE A 1020 -4.12 24.75 -5.81
C PHE A 1020 -2.75 25.18 -5.29
N THR A 1021 -2.68 25.68 -4.05
CA THR A 1021 -1.40 26.09 -3.43
C THR A 1021 -0.71 24.96 -2.67
N ASN A 1022 -1.42 23.88 -2.34
CA ASN A 1022 -0.90 22.75 -1.57
C ASN A 1022 -0.18 21.74 -2.47
N LEU A 1023 0.88 22.20 -3.15
CA LEU A 1023 1.65 21.42 -4.11
C LEU A 1023 2.20 20.12 -3.49
N GLY A 1024 1.99 19.01 -4.19
CA GLY A 1024 2.53 17.69 -3.90
C GLY A 1024 1.88 16.97 -2.72
N LYS A 1025 0.90 17.55 -2.01
CA LYS A 1025 0.27 16.92 -0.85
C LYS A 1025 -1.06 16.27 -1.22
N TYR A 1026 -1.24 15.01 -0.82
CA TYR A 1026 -2.54 14.36 -0.86
C TYR A 1026 -3.47 14.98 0.19
N GLN A 1027 -4.69 15.33 -0.23
CA GLN A 1027 -5.76 15.75 0.67
C GLN A 1027 -6.76 14.60 0.81
N GLU A 1028 -7.05 14.22 2.05
CA GLU A 1028 -8.10 13.23 2.36
C GLU A 1028 -9.47 13.84 2.06
N LYS A 1029 -10.32 13.09 1.36
CA LYS A 1029 -11.64 13.57 0.95
C LYS A 1029 -12.63 13.19 2.03
N VAL A 1030 -13.32 14.20 2.54
CA VAL A 1030 -14.40 14.07 3.51
C VAL A 1030 -15.73 13.99 2.74
N PHE A 1031 -16.77 13.46 3.37
CA PHE A 1031 -18.14 13.37 2.82
C PHE A 1031 -18.37 12.33 1.71
N CYS A 1032 -17.52 11.30 1.62
CA CYS A 1032 -17.75 10.17 0.71
C CYS A 1032 -19.10 9.47 0.95
N ASP A 1033 -19.60 9.49 2.19
CA ASP A 1033 -20.90 8.93 2.57
C ASP A 1033 -22.10 9.65 1.93
N LEU A 1034 -21.92 10.90 1.48
CA LEU A 1034 -22.97 11.68 0.82
C LEU A 1034 -23.09 11.37 -0.68
N ILE A 1035 -22.04 10.83 -1.31
CA ILE A 1035 -22.03 10.53 -2.76
C ILE A 1035 -23.28 9.73 -3.19
N PRO A 1036 -23.66 8.64 -2.50
CA PRO A 1036 -24.81 7.85 -2.94
C PRO A 1036 -26.14 8.60 -2.79
N SER A 1037 -26.24 9.55 -1.86
CA SER A 1037 -27.43 10.40 -1.69
C SER A 1037 -27.57 11.49 -2.74
N LEU A 1038 -26.47 11.82 -3.44
CA LEU A 1038 -26.43 12.83 -4.49
C LEU A 1038 -26.65 12.25 -5.89
N ALA A 1039 -26.98 10.95 -5.99
CA ALA A 1039 -27.17 10.25 -7.25
C ALA A 1039 -28.32 10.86 -8.07
N ASN A 1040 -28.04 11.23 -9.32
CA ASN A 1040 -29.03 11.78 -10.24
C ASN A 1040 -29.71 10.66 -11.06
N VAL A 1041 -30.78 10.10 -10.52
CA VAL A 1041 -31.48 8.97 -11.17
C VAL A 1041 -32.30 9.47 -12.36
N ARG A 1042 -31.86 9.13 -13.58
CA ARG A 1042 -32.58 9.36 -14.83
C ARG A 1042 -33.05 8.03 -15.44
N SER A 1043 -34.20 8.04 -16.13
CA SER A 1043 -34.64 6.90 -16.94
C SER A 1043 -33.64 6.67 -18.07
N CYS A 1044 -33.21 5.43 -18.25
CA CYS A 1044 -32.24 5.08 -19.27
C CYS A 1044 -32.75 3.87 -20.07
N ASP A 1045 -32.81 4.00 -21.39
CA ASP A 1045 -33.37 2.99 -22.30
C ASP A 1045 -32.39 1.83 -22.57
N VAL A 1046 -31.09 2.07 -22.39
CA VAL A 1046 -30.02 1.08 -22.54
C VAL A 1046 -29.55 0.64 -21.13
N GLU A 1047 -29.36 -0.66 -20.92
CA GLU A 1047 -28.89 -1.20 -19.63
C GLU A 1047 -27.44 -1.72 -19.65
N THR A 1048 -26.83 -1.83 -20.82
CA THR A 1048 -25.48 -2.39 -21.03
C THR A 1048 -24.41 -1.32 -20.83
N LEU A 1049 -23.40 -1.60 -20.00
CA LEU A 1049 -22.23 -0.73 -19.85
C LEU A 1049 -21.26 -0.93 -21.01
N ASP A 1050 -20.58 0.15 -21.43
CA ASP A 1050 -19.54 0.09 -22.46
C ASP A 1050 -18.22 0.73 -21.98
N VAL A 1051 -17.13 0.57 -22.74
CA VAL A 1051 -15.84 1.19 -22.44
C VAL A 1051 -15.19 1.67 -23.74
N ASP A 1052 -14.70 2.92 -23.76
CA ASP A 1052 -14.07 3.55 -24.94
C ASP A 1052 -12.88 2.74 -25.47
N MET A 1053 -11.99 2.28 -24.57
CA MET A 1053 -10.74 1.61 -24.90
C MET A 1053 -10.77 0.13 -24.48
N LYS A 1054 -11.02 -0.76 -25.45
CA LYS A 1054 -11.13 -2.21 -25.19
C LYS A 1054 -9.84 -2.96 -25.53
N VAL A 1055 -9.15 -2.52 -26.58
CA VAL A 1055 -7.99 -3.21 -27.16
C VAL A 1055 -6.78 -2.28 -27.20
N MET A 1056 -5.57 -2.85 -27.19
CA MET A 1056 -4.30 -2.11 -27.23
C MET A 1056 -4.19 -1.07 -28.38
N LYS A 1057 -4.86 -1.29 -29.52
CA LYS A 1057 -4.84 -0.35 -30.65
C LYS A 1057 -5.52 1.00 -30.32
N ASP A 1058 -6.48 0.98 -29.39
CA ASP A 1058 -7.29 2.14 -29.01
C ASP A 1058 -6.52 3.04 -28.02
N TYR A 1059 -5.51 2.48 -27.34
CA TYR A 1059 -4.74 3.17 -26.30
C TYR A 1059 -3.76 4.24 -26.82
N TYR A 1060 -3.12 4.02 -27.98
CA TYR A 1060 -2.00 4.87 -28.39
C TYR A 1060 -2.42 6.24 -28.93
N CYS A 1061 -3.61 6.37 -29.51
CA CYS A 1061 -4.10 7.60 -30.13
C CYS A 1061 -5.44 7.98 -29.49
N THR A 1062 -5.39 8.77 -28.43
CA THR A 1062 -6.56 9.14 -27.60
C THR A 1062 -6.92 10.61 -27.66
N ASP A 1063 -5.96 11.48 -27.92
CA ASP A 1063 -6.09 12.94 -27.87
C ASP A 1063 -5.27 13.57 -29.00
N VAL A 1064 -5.45 14.87 -29.25
CA VAL A 1064 -4.72 15.61 -30.30
C VAL A 1064 -3.20 15.47 -30.13
N PHE A 1065 -2.74 15.42 -28.87
CA PHE A 1065 -1.34 15.25 -28.54
C PHE A 1065 -0.77 13.93 -29.06
N THR A 1066 -1.51 12.83 -28.91
CA THR A 1066 -1.11 11.51 -29.39
C THR A 1066 -1.42 11.29 -30.87
N TYR A 1067 -2.50 11.84 -31.43
CA TYR A 1067 -2.79 11.75 -32.86
C TYR A 1067 -1.70 12.38 -33.72
N ASN A 1068 -1.09 13.47 -33.26
CA ASN A 1068 -0.05 14.18 -33.99
C ASN A 1068 1.35 13.57 -33.81
N SER A 1069 1.48 12.53 -32.98
CA SER A 1069 2.72 11.81 -32.76
C SER A 1069 2.97 10.76 -33.86
N PRO A 1070 4.04 10.91 -34.67
CA PRO A 1070 4.39 9.88 -35.64
C PRO A 1070 4.79 8.56 -34.97
N THR A 1071 5.34 8.59 -33.76
CA THR A 1071 5.68 7.38 -33.00
C THR A 1071 4.41 6.64 -32.57
N MET A 1072 3.40 7.33 -32.05
CA MET A 1072 2.12 6.72 -31.64
C MET A 1072 1.33 6.16 -32.83
N ILE A 1073 1.33 6.83 -33.98
CA ILE A 1073 0.71 6.29 -35.19
C ILE A 1073 1.41 4.99 -35.62
N LYS A 1074 2.75 4.92 -35.53
CA LYS A 1074 3.50 3.71 -35.88
C LYS A 1074 3.22 2.56 -34.90
N THR A 1075 3.13 2.84 -33.60
CA THR A 1075 2.78 1.81 -32.60
C THR A 1075 1.37 1.32 -32.76
N GLN A 1076 0.41 2.21 -33.05
CA GLN A 1076 -0.96 1.83 -33.34
C GLN A 1076 -1.03 0.90 -34.57
N LYS A 1077 -0.35 1.26 -35.66
CA LYS A 1077 -0.24 0.41 -36.86
C LYS A 1077 0.38 -0.95 -36.53
N ALA A 1078 1.48 -0.98 -35.78
CA ALA A 1078 2.10 -2.22 -35.35
C ALA A 1078 1.16 -3.08 -34.49
N ALA A 1079 0.40 -2.47 -33.57
CA ALA A 1079 -0.59 -3.17 -32.75
C ALA A 1079 -1.74 -3.74 -33.59
N THR A 1080 -2.23 -3.01 -34.60
CA THR A 1080 -3.27 -3.52 -35.52
C THR A 1080 -2.76 -4.68 -36.37
N GLN A 1081 -1.54 -4.57 -36.90
CA GLN A 1081 -0.92 -5.66 -37.67
C GLN A 1081 -0.69 -6.89 -36.82
N PHE A 1082 -0.23 -6.69 -35.58
CA PHE A 1082 -0.04 -7.78 -34.62
C PHE A 1082 -1.35 -8.49 -34.34
N ALA A 1083 -2.44 -7.77 -34.06
CA ALA A 1083 -3.76 -8.34 -33.81
C ALA A 1083 -4.30 -9.18 -34.99
N THR A 1084 -3.94 -8.84 -36.24
CA THR A 1084 -4.30 -9.61 -37.44
C THR A 1084 -3.35 -10.79 -37.73
N SER A 1085 -2.21 -10.87 -37.06
CA SER A 1085 -1.20 -11.89 -37.33
C SER A 1085 -1.57 -13.24 -36.71
N SER A 1086 -1.10 -14.34 -37.31
CA SER A 1086 -1.24 -15.68 -36.72
C SER A 1086 -0.60 -15.81 -35.34
N TYR A 1087 0.37 -14.95 -35.02
CA TYR A 1087 1.04 -14.89 -33.72
C TYR A 1087 0.19 -14.23 -32.62
N ALA A 1088 -0.92 -13.57 -32.94
CA ALA A 1088 -1.84 -13.06 -31.91
C ALA A 1088 -2.66 -14.18 -31.25
N ALA A 1089 -2.89 -15.28 -31.98
CA ALA A 1089 -3.62 -16.45 -31.45
C ALA A 1089 -2.74 -17.35 -30.55
N ILE A 1090 -1.42 -17.15 -30.56
CA ILE A 1090 -0.40 -17.87 -29.78
C ILE A 1090 0.04 -17.01 -28.59
#